data_AF-A0A522VJJ8-F1
#
_entry.id   AF-A0A522VJJ8-F1
#
_cell.length_a   1.000
_cell.length_b   1.000
_cell.length_c   1.000
_cell.angle_alpha   90.00
_cell.angle_beta   90.00
_cell.angle_gamma   90.00
#
_symmetry.space_group_name_H-M   'P 1'
#
loop_
_entity.id
_entity.type
_entity.pdbx_description
1 polymer ?
#
loop_
_entity_poly.entity_id
_entity_poly.type
_entity_poly.pdbx_seq_one_letter_code
_entity_poly.pdbx_strand_id
1 'polypeptide(L)'
;MSAFNLSLSYLDNENDSATFYESVNYGNEIDFVTVALAAGNTYKFELNGVGSGAGTLWDPALALSDYGVNFAAYDDNSGSGYDSLFFYTAPGTADYTLWAASSSSLGTGTYTLAVTLGDLAAGSATLGQISVGNSVSGNAVIIAGDHDWFRVSLTAGTQYRFELAGNDTSDGTLGDPELSLRNAAGTLLVTDDDAGTDHNALIEYAATSSGTYYLDAYEHGDNATGSYTLSAALGNHPPSGAVTIDGLAAQGQTLSVSHNLSDADGLGAISYQWMAGNTPIGAGTRYTLTAAEVGKAIHVIAAYTDGQGTAESVASLATAAVTPALSPGFAITALDTNTGEDGSSASYQIALNTAPSPNQNVDLTFTSSDTSEGVIAQPTLTFTSSNYAVPQTLTVRGVDDYDDDGSMPYFVSAKIDTIDVYYKALTISPFILTNTDDGLDQALDLYGDVGGSKIDSLVGGNGADTLHGKDMADNLFGGFGNDTLYGGYGADNLFGEAGDDKLQGEQENDYMDGGAGNDTLDGGDGTDTMLGGAGNDVYYLGYDAADVITDQGLTGDVDTVIMPYLMAKYTLPNSIENGTIAEGTQNSRLTGNSGNNRLTGNGGGNGLNGEVGRDALFGGQGRDVLFGGADSDTLTGGAGADRFGFNAPLDSGLNAARDVISDFKPGEGDKIDLSGIDANTGQAGNQTFRLIAAGVFSGAGQLRYDAATHLLYGSNDGDSAAEFAIQLNGVAGLSAAGLLL
;
A
#
# COMPACT_ATOMS: atom_id res chain seq x y z
N MET A 1 -26.10 97.79 -10.00
CA MET A 1 -27.34 97.88 -9.20
C MET A 1 -28.44 97.02 -9.81
N SER A 2 -28.31 95.71 -9.68
CA SER A 2 -29.42 94.77 -9.65
C SER A 2 -29.62 94.34 -8.21
N ALA A 3 -30.68 94.80 -7.56
CA ALA A 3 -30.96 94.39 -6.18
C ALA A 3 -31.72 93.04 -6.17
N PHE A 4 -31.09 92.00 -5.66
CA PHE A 4 -31.69 90.68 -5.44
C PHE A 4 -31.86 90.41 -3.94
N ASN A 5 -33.09 90.12 -3.51
CA ASN A 5 -33.36 89.74 -2.12
C ASN A 5 -33.24 88.23 -1.98
N LEU A 6 -32.19 87.76 -1.28
CA LEU A 6 -32.19 86.44 -0.66
C LEU A 6 -32.86 86.54 0.71
N SER A 7 -33.81 85.64 1.01
CA SER A 7 -34.55 85.64 2.27
C SER A 7 -34.00 84.54 3.19
N LEU A 8 -33.08 84.89 4.09
CA LEU A 8 -32.53 83.98 5.10
C LEU A 8 -33.39 84.02 6.37
N SER A 9 -34.18 82.97 6.58
CA SER A 9 -35.04 82.80 7.75
C SER A 9 -34.30 82.11 8.89
N TYR A 10 -33.91 82.90 9.90
CA TYR A 10 -33.50 82.50 11.27
C TYR A 10 -32.52 81.32 11.41
N LEU A 11 -31.31 81.64 11.84
CA LEU A 11 -30.33 80.68 12.37
C LEU A 11 -30.57 80.56 13.89
N ASP A 12 -31.09 79.42 14.37
CA ASP A 12 -31.55 79.26 15.77
C ASP A 12 -30.85 78.15 16.59
N ASN A 13 -29.93 77.42 15.95
CA ASN A 13 -29.16 76.32 16.54
C ASN A 13 -27.69 76.40 16.05
N GLU A 14 -26.77 75.71 16.74
CA GLU A 14 -25.33 75.97 16.62
C GLU A 14 -24.66 75.48 15.32
N ASN A 15 -25.39 74.70 14.51
CA ASN A 15 -24.92 74.22 13.20
C ASN A 15 -25.46 75.04 12.00
N ASP A 16 -26.39 75.97 12.24
CA ASP A 16 -27.06 76.70 11.16
C ASP A 16 -26.11 77.67 10.44
N SER A 17 -25.89 77.45 9.15
CA SER A 17 -25.03 78.28 8.31
C SER A 17 -25.58 78.43 6.89
N ALA A 18 -25.21 79.51 6.22
CA ALA A 18 -25.70 79.86 4.89
C ALA A 18 -24.54 80.21 3.95
N THR A 19 -24.73 80.10 2.63
CA THR A 19 -23.74 80.54 1.64
C THR A 19 -24.45 80.94 0.35
N PHE A 20 -23.98 82.01 -0.30
CA PHE A 20 -24.54 82.58 -1.54
C PHE A 20 -23.44 82.76 -2.59
N TYR A 21 -23.81 82.97 -3.86
CA TYR A 21 -22.90 83.17 -5.00
C TYR A 21 -23.53 84.16 -6.00
N GLU A 22 -22.88 85.31 -6.27
CA GLU A 22 -23.29 86.29 -7.30
C GLU A 22 -22.07 87.07 -7.83
N SER A 23 -22.24 87.90 -8.87
CA SER A 23 -21.24 88.53 -9.72
C SER A 23 -21.33 90.07 -9.79
N VAL A 24 -20.21 90.75 -9.53
CA VAL A 24 -20.03 92.19 -9.76
C VAL A 24 -19.65 92.40 -11.23
N ASN A 25 -20.50 93.07 -12.03
CA ASN A 25 -20.37 93.10 -13.50
C ASN A 25 -19.74 94.39 -14.06
N TYR A 26 -19.67 95.45 -13.25
CA TYR A 26 -18.97 96.70 -13.58
C TYR A 26 -18.18 97.19 -12.36
N GLY A 27 -17.01 97.80 -12.57
CA GLY A 27 -16.06 98.16 -11.50
C GLY A 27 -16.50 99.23 -10.48
N ASN A 28 -17.79 99.52 -10.31
CA ASN A 28 -18.33 100.31 -9.19
C ASN A 28 -19.72 99.76 -8.77
N GLU A 29 -19.91 98.44 -8.90
CA GLU A 29 -21.14 97.75 -8.52
C GLU A 29 -21.02 97.16 -7.11
N ILE A 30 -22.13 97.21 -6.37
CA ILE A 30 -22.28 96.77 -4.98
C ILE A 30 -23.58 95.97 -4.91
N ASP A 31 -23.49 94.81 -4.30
CA ASP A 31 -24.60 93.88 -4.06
C ASP A 31 -24.95 93.87 -2.57
N PHE A 32 -26.20 93.51 -2.26
CA PHE A 32 -26.77 93.63 -0.91
C PHE A 32 -27.57 92.37 -0.57
N VAL A 33 -27.41 91.87 0.66
CA VAL A 33 -28.09 90.67 1.19
C VAL A 33 -28.69 91.00 2.56
N THR A 34 -29.82 90.41 2.93
CA THR A 34 -30.45 90.60 4.24
C THR A 34 -30.36 89.33 5.08
N VAL A 35 -29.99 89.47 6.36
CA VAL A 35 -29.80 88.36 7.31
C VAL A 35 -30.54 88.62 8.62
N ALA A 36 -31.26 87.61 9.13
CA ALA A 36 -32.02 87.68 10.38
C ALA A 36 -31.23 87.04 11.53
N LEU A 37 -31.02 87.80 12.62
CA LEU A 37 -30.23 87.37 13.78
C LEU A 37 -31.10 87.40 15.06
N ALA A 38 -30.88 86.48 16.01
CA ALA A 38 -31.64 86.42 17.27
C ALA A 38 -30.85 86.98 18.47
N ALA A 39 -31.53 87.70 19.36
CA ALA A 39 -30.91 88.44 20.46
C ALA A 39 -30.15 87.54 21.47
N GLY A 40 -29.01 88.04 21.94
CA GLY A 40 -28.19 87.39 22.99
C GLY A 40 -27.15 86.40 22.45
N ASN A 41 -27.43 85.78 21.30
CA ASN A 41 -26.54 84.82 20.65
C ASN A 41 -25.35 85.52 19.96
N THR A 42 -24.20 84.83 19.85
CA THR A 42 -22.94 85.40 19.33
C THR A 42 -22.52 84.75 18.01
N TYR A 43 -22.61 85.49 16.91
CA TYR A 43 -22.51 84.98 15.53
C TYR A 43 -21.19 85.36 14.82
N LYS A 44 -20.90 84.72 13.68
CA LYS A 44 -19.71 84.88 12.82
C LYS A 44 -20.12 85.24 11.38
N PHE A 45 -19.34 86.06 10.66
CA PHE A 45 -19.63 86.52 9.28
C PHE A 45 -18.37 86.54 8.42
N GLU A 46 -18.50 86.28 7.11
CA GLU A 46 -17.37 85.95 6.22
C GLU A 46 -17.75 86.22 4.74
N LEU A 47 -16.81 86.50 3.84
CA LEU A 47 -17.03 86.65 2.39
C LEU A 47 -15.73 86.40 1.60
N ASN A 48 -15.77 85.53 0.57
CA ASN A 48 -14.57 85.12 -0.20
C ASN A 48 -14.81 85.12 -1.71
N GLY A 49 -13.85 85.60 -2.51
CA GLY A 49 -13.92 85.69 -3.97
C GLY A 49 -13.70 84.37 -4.73
N VAL A 50 -14.49 84.11 -5.77
CA VAL A 50 -14.40 82.94 -6.67
C VAL A 50 -14.34 83.35 -8.14
N GLY A 51 -13.73 82.50 -8.99
CA GLY A 51 -13.41 82.82 -10.39
C GLY A 51 -14.16 82.00 -11.43
N SER A 52 -14.88 82.66 -12.34
CA SER A 52 -15.53 82.01 -13.48
C SER A 52 -15.76 82.99 -14.64
N GLY A 53 -15.77 82.47 -15.89
CA GLY A 53 -16.32 83.13 -17.09
C GLY A 53 -15.78 84.52 -17.48
N ALA A 54 -16.14 85.53 -16.69
CA ALA A 54 -15.71 86.92 -16.82
C ALA A 54 -14.53 87.31 -15.89
N GLY A 55 -14.35 86.64 -14.74
CA GLY A 55 -13.27 86.95 -13.78
C GLY A 55 -13.47 86.40 -12.38
N THR A 56 -12.50 86.69 -11.49
CA THR A 56 -12.61 86.54 -10.03
C THR A 56 -12.84 87.92 -9.43
N LEU A 57 -13.65 88.06 -8.37
CA LEU A 57 -13.77 89.36 -7.70
C LEU A 57 -12.43 89.69 -7.04
N TRP A 58 -11.79 90.77 -7.48
CA TRP A 58 -10.54 91.24 -6.89
C TRP A 58 -10.83 92.31 -5.86
N ASP A 59 -10.12 92.24 -4.73
CA ASP A 59 -10.17 93.23 -3.65
C ASP A 59 -11.61 93.41 -3.10
N PRO A 60 -12.21 92.36 -2.49
CA PRO A 60 -13.58 92.42 -1.98
C PRO A 60 -13.65 93.20 -0.66
N ALA A 61 -14.83 93.78 -0.38
CA ALA A 61 -15.14 94.39 0.91
C ALA A 61 -16.51 93.94 1.42
N LEU A 62 -16.61 93.74 2.74
CA LEU A 62 -17.77 93.24 3.45
C LEU A 62 -18.22 94.23 4.54
N ALA A 63 -19.51 94.56 4.59
CA ALA A 63 -20.07 95.40 5.65
C ALA A 63 -21.40 94.86 6.18
N LEU A 64 -21.67 95.04 7.47
CA LEU A 64 -23.00 94.86 8.07
C LEU A 64 -23.56 96.22 8.48
N SER A 65 -24.83 96.47 8.18
CA SER A 65 -25.51 97.73 8.47
C SER A 65 -26.90 97.53 9.05
N ASP A 66 -27.34 98.47 9.89
CA ASP A 66 -28.73 98.58 10.31
C ASP A 66 -29.52 99.43 9.30
N TYR A 67 -30.42 98.77 8.54
CA TYR A 67 -31.41 99.42 7.67
C TYR A 67 -30.88 100.52 6.71
N GLY A 68 -29.60 100.43 6.32
CA GLY A 68 -28.97 101.30 5.33
C GLY A 68 -28.51 102.69 5.80
N VAL A 69 -28.28 102.90 7.11
CA VAL A 69 -27.84 104.23 7.64
C VAL A 69 -26.56 104.25 8.48
N ASN A 70 -26.15 103.17 9.16
CA ASN A 70 -24.81 103.07 9.76
C ASN A 70 -24.16 101.71 9.46
N PHE A 71 -22.83 101.66 9.51
CA PHE A 71 -22.09 100.40 9.53
C PHE A 71 -21.93 99.92 10.98
N ALA A 72 -22.40 98.70 11.25
CA ALA A 72 -22.24 98.00 12.52
C ALA A 72 -20.95 97.17 12.56
N ALA A 73 -20.51 96.66 11.42
CA ALA A 73 -19.21 96.02 11.19
C ALA A 73 -18.75 96.26 9.75
N TYR A 74 -17.44 96.26 9.51
CA TYR A 74 -16.82 96.49 8.19
C TYR A 74 -15.42 95.87 8.16
N ASP A 75 -15.09 95.17 7.08
CA ASP A 75 -13.75 94.67 6.75
C ASP A 75 -13.52 94.84 5.23
N ASP A 76 -12.31 95.28 4.83
CA ASP A 76 -11.97 95.60 3.44
C ASP A 76 -10.64 95.05 2.93
N ASN A 77 -9.83 94.41 3.79
CA ASN A 77 -8.69 93.58 3.38
C ASN A 77 -8.12 92.81 4.59
N SER A 78 -8.37 91.50 4.68
CA SER A 78 -7.82 90.67 5.78
C SER A 78 -6.86 89.53 5.35
N GLY A 79 -6.48 89.44 4.07
CA GLY A 79 -5.47 88.45 3.66
C GLY A 79 -5.08 88.40 2.19
N SER A 80 -4.12 87.53 1.88
CA SER A 80 -3.73 87.18 0.50
C SER A 80 -4.69 86.18 -0.17
N GLY A 81 -5.93 86.05 0.34
CA GLY A 81 -6.92 85.05 -0.06
C GLY A 81 -8.09 85.57 -0.90
N TYR A 82 -8.18 86.89 -1.13
CA TYR A 82 -9.32 87.56 -1.78
C TYR A 82 -10.62 87.45 -0.94
N ASP A 83 -10.55 87.79 0.36
CA ASP A 83 -11.50 87.45 1.43
C ASP A 83 -11.69 88.53 2.53
N SER A 84 -12.72 88.40 3.39
CA SER A 84 -13.12 89.34 4.48
C SER A 84 -13.94 88.66 5.62
N LEU A 85 -13.80 89.03 6.91
CA LEU A 85 -14.45 88.32 8.07
C LEU A 85 -14.64 89.15 9.38
N PHE A 86 -15.69 88.87 10.17
CA PHE A 86 -15.89 89.40 11.55
C PHE A 86 -16.82 88.53 12.46
N PHE A 87 -16.99 88.91 13.74
CA PHE A 87 -17.97 88.33 14.69
C PHE A 87 -18.91 89.42 15.26
N TYR A 88 -20.16 89.05 15.63
CA TYR A 88 -21.16 89.97 16.20
C TYR A 88 -22.18 89.27 17.11
N THR A 89 -22.28 89.70 18.37
CA THR A 89 -23.39 89.35 19.27
C THR A 89 -24.59 90.24 18.96
N ALA A 90 -25.74 89.64 18.65
CA ALA A 90 -26.93 90.40 18.29
C ALA A 90 -27.57 91.02 19.55
N PRO A 91 -27.65 92.37 19.68
CA PRO A 91 -28.23 93.03 20.85
C PRO A 91 -29.77 93.00 20.86
N GLY A 92 -30.38 92.61 19.75
CA GLY A 92 -31.83 92.49 19.56
C GLY A 92 -32.12 91.67 18.31
N THR A 93 -33.28 91.01 18.29
CA THR A 93 -33.68 90.17 17.15
C THR A 93 -34.14 91.06 15.99
N ALA A 94 -33.40 91.05 14.88
CA ALA A 94 -33.65 91.96 13.75
C ALA A 94 -33.05 91.45 12.43
N ASP A 95 -33.57 92.01 11.33
CA ASP A 95 -33.01 91.89 9.98
C ASP A 95 -31.93 92.97 9.78
N TYR A 96 -30.73 92.55 9.39
CA TYR A 96 -29.59 93.42 9.08
C TYR A 96 -29.24 93.32 7.59
N THR A 97 -28.76 94.43 7.00
CA THR A 97 -28.34 94.46 5.60
C THR A 97 -26.83 94.35 5.50
N LEU A 98 -26.37 93.27 4.87
CA LEU A 98 -24.99 92.96 4.53
C LEU A 98 -24.66 93.50 3.13
N TRP A 99 -23.47 94.08 2.95
CA TRP A 99 -22.99 94.72 1.73
C TRP A 99 -21.80 93.93 1.18
N ALA A 100 -21.80 93.67 -0.12
CA ALA A 100 -20.70 93.01 -0.84
C ALA A 100 -20.26 93.88 -2.03
N ALA A 101 -18.96 94.15 -2.16
CA ALA A 101 -18.41 95.02 -3.20
C ALA A 101 -17.00 94.58 -3.62
N SER A 102 -16.51 95.14 -4.73
CA SER A 102 -15.07 95.33 -4.93
C SER A 102 -14.68 96.74 -4.49
N SER A 103 -13.55 96.89 -3.79
CA SER A 103 -12.93 98.17 -3.46
C SER A 103 -12.24 98.82 -4.68
N SER A 104 -12.05 98.07 -5.78
CA SER A 104 -11.28 98.47 -6.95
C SER A 104 -12.16 98.94 -8.11
N SER A 105 -11.89 100.16 -8.61
CA SER A 105 -12.62 100.80 -9.74
C SER A 105 -12.60 100.04 -11.09
N LEU A 106 -11.89 98.89 -11.16
CA LEU A 106 -11.76 98.01 -12.32
C LEU A 106 -12.13 96.53 -12.02
N GLY A 107 -12.58 96.20 -10.79
CA GLY A 107 -12.84 94.82 -10.36
C GLY A 107 -14.21 94.26 -10.79
N THR A 108 -14.25 93.04 -11.31
CA THR A 108 -15.48 92.32 -11.71
C THR A 108 -15.35 90.78 -11.54
N GLY A 109 -16.25 90.10 -10.81
CA GLY A 109 -16.24 88.65 -10.49
C GLY A 109 -17.14 88.21 -9.28
N THR A 110 -16.97 87.04 -8.60
CA THR A 110 -17.99 86.32 -7.73
C THR A 110 -17.68 85.99 -6.17
N TYR A 111 -18.60 85.64 -5.14
CA TYR A 111 -18.42 85.58 -3.57
C TYR A 111 -19.10 84.48 -2.50
N THR A 112 -19.05 84.49 -1.06
CA THR A 112 -19.48 83.44 0.09
C THR A 112 -19.81 83.78 1.72
N LEU A 113 -19.91 82.90 2.86
CA LEU A 113 -20.34 83.09 4.41
C LEU A 113 -20.11 82.01 5.71
N ALA A 114 -20.48 82.16 7.09
CA ALA A 114 -20.30 81.24 8.41
C ALA A 114 -21.09 81.41 9.90
N VAL A 115 -20.89 80.66 11.12
CA VAL A 115 -21.57 80.66 12.61
C VAL A 115 -20.90 79.94 13.98
N THR A 116 -21.34 80.01 15.35
CA THR A 116 -20.99 79.24 16.74
C THR A 116 -21.68 79.54 18.24
N LEU A 117 -21.59 78.76 19.43
CA LEU A 117 -22.03 79.04 20.95
C LEU A 117 -21.44 78.23 22.31
N GLY A 118 -22.06 78.16 23.59
CA GLY A 118 -21.69 77.41 24.95
C GLY A 118 -22.13 77.86 26.48
N ASP A 119 -22.07 77.07 27.67
CA ASP A 119 -22.50 77.41 29.16
C ASP A 119 -21.92 76.84 30.61
N LEU A 120 -22.53 75.91 31.46
CA LEU A 120 -22.87 75.86 33.01
C LEU A 120 -21.97 75.54 34.35
N ALA A 121 -22.19 74.50 35.28
CA ALA A 121 -21.52 74.19 36.66
C ALA A 121 -22.04 73.03 37.68
N ALA A 122 -21.23 72.49 38.68
CA ALA A 122 -21.42 71.25 39.58
C ALA A 122 -21.15 71.26 41.18
N GLY A 123 -21.05 70.11 41.98
CA GLY A 123 -20.63 70.05 43.46
C GLY A 123 -20.80 68.76 44.44
N SER A 124 -20.21 68.69 45.69
CA SER A 124 -19.77 67.38 46.36
C SER A 124 -19.94 66.82 47.87
N ALA A 125 -20.31 67.45 49.03
CA ALA A 125 -20.61 66.77 50.36
C ALA A 125 -21.98 66.05 50.35
N THR A 126 -22.02 65.03 49.51
CA THR A 126 -23.04 64.99 48.47
C THR A 126 -24.44 64.55 48.90
N LEU A 127 -25.42 65.11 48.20
CA LEU A 127 -26.81 64.60 48.16
C LEU A 127 -27.03 63.64 46.98
N GLY A 128 -26.09 63.55 46.04
CA GLY A 128 -26.11 62.66 44.88
C GLY A 128 -26.18 61.18 45.27
N GLN A 129 -27.10 60.46 44.63
CA GLN A 129 -27.28 59.03 44.80
C GLN A 129 -27.70 58.41 43.47
N ILE A 130 -27.10 57.27 43.14
CA ILE A 130 -27.51 56.41 42.03
C ILE A 130 -27.92 55.03 42.57
N SER A 131 -28.80 54.35 41.85
CA SER A 131 -29.26 52.99 42.19
C SER A 131 -29.08 52.10 40.97
N VAL A 132 -28.56 50.88 41.15
CA VAL A 132 -28.32 49.93 40.06
C VAL A 132 -29.61 49.72 39.25
N GLY A 133 -29.51 49.79 37.92
CA GLY A 133 -30.61 49.83 36.96
C GLY A 133 -31.11 51.24 36.59
N ASN A 134 -30.38 52.31 36.91
CA ASN A 134 -30.78 53.71 36.68
C ASN A 134 -29.58 54.59 36.28
N SER A 135 -29.88 55.82 35.83
CA SER A 135 -28.90 56.89 35.56
C SER A 135 -29.30 58.24 36.17
N VAL A 136 -28.35 59.17 36.20
CA VAL A 136 -28.47 60.56 36.64
C VAL A 136 -27.61 61.45 35.73
N SER A 137 -27.99 62.71 35.52
CA SER A 137 -27.27 63.62 34.61
C SER A 137 -26.93 64.95 35.27
N GLY A 138 -25.84 65.60 34.83
CA GLY A 138 -25.37 66.90 35.32
C GLY A 138 -24.78 67.78 34.22
N ASN A 139 -24.46 69.02 34.57
CA ASN A 139 -23.71 69.99 33.76
C ASN A 139 -22.45 70.39 34.54
N ALA A 140 -21.28 70.43 33.90
CA ALA A 140 -20.00 70.71 34.56
C ALA A 140 -19.18 71.77 33.81
N VAL A 141 -19.16 73.00 34.33
CA VAL A 141 -18.31 74.11 33.85
C VAL A 141 -17.89 75.01 35.02
N ILE A 142 -16.72 75.61 34.85
CA ILE A 142 -16.10 76.74 35.57
C ILE A 142 -15.08 76.34 36.65
N ILE A 143 -13.85 76.14 36.17
CA ILE A 143 -12.54 75.91 36.82
C ILE A 143 -12.14 74.46 37.09
N ALA A 144 -10.84 74.20 36.92
CA ALA A 144 -10.19 72.93 37.19
C ALA A 144 -10.35 72.46 38.64
N GLY A 145 -10.63 71.17 38.82
CA GLY A 145 -10.83 70.55 40.13
C GLY A 145 -12.27 70.56 40.64
N ASP A 146 -13.27 70.70 39.76
CA ASP A 146 -14.68 70.50 40.07
C ASP A 146 -15.08 69.03 39.89
N HIS A 147 -15.70 68.41 40.89
CA HIS A 147 -16.05 66.99 40.91
C HIS A 147 -17.47 66.76 41.42
N ASP A 148 -18.31 66.04 40.69
CA ASP A 148 -19.63 65.59 41.13
C ASP A 148 -19.56 64.21 41.79
N TRP A 149 -20.14 64.10 42.99
CA TRP A 149 -20.03 62.89 43.82
C TRP A 149 -21.39 62.22 44.02
N PHE A 150 -21.42 60.89 43.97
CA PHE A 150 -22.61 60.05 44.10
C PHE A 150 -22.38 58.86 45.04
N ARG A 151 -23.44 58.34 45.66
CA ARG A 151 -23.41 57.07 46.44
C ARG A 151 -24.21 55.96 45.76
N VAL A 152 -23.75 54.72 45.90
CA VAL A 152 -24.40 53.50 45.40
C VAL A 152 -24.28 52.35 46.41
N SER A 153 -25.13 51.32 46.32
CA SER A 153 -25.14 50.17 47.23
C SER A 153 -25.01 48.85 46.45
N LEU A 154 -24.01 48.03 46.80
CA LEU A 154 -23.60 46.83 46.06
C LEU A 154 -23.69 45.55 46.92
N THR A 155 -23.76 44.39 46.27
CA THR A 155 -23.87 43.06 46.90
C THR A 155 -22.67 42.17 46.57
N ALA A 156 -22.11 41.49 47.57
CA ALA A 156 -20.96 40.61 47.41
C ALA A 156 -21.22 39.48 46.40
N GLY A 157 -20.27 39.25 45.49
CA GLY A 157 -20.32 38.22 44.45
C GLY A 157 -21.07 38.61 43.18
N THR A 158 -21.62 39.82 43.10
CA THR A 158 -22.30 40.33 41.90
C THR A 158 -21.37 41.23 41.08
N GLN A 159 -21.38 41.05 39.75
CA GLN A 159 -20.75 41.94 38.78
C GLN A 159 -21.62 43.19 38.55
N TYR A 160 -21.00 44.37 38.49
CA TYR A 160 -21.65 45.67 38.29
C TYR A 160 -20.89 46.51 37.26
N ARG A 161 -21.63 47.27 36.46
CA ARG A 161 -21.10 48.21 35.47
C ARG A 161 -21.52 49.64 35.84
N PHE A 162 -20.59 50.59 35.86
CA PHE A 162 -20.85 52.02 36.06
C PHE A 162 -20.23 52.80 34.92
N GLU A 163 -20.97 53.72 34.33
CA GLU A 163 -20.54 54.43 33.13
C GLU A 163 -20.87 55.92 33.25
N LEU A 164 -19.86 56.76 33.09
CA LEU A 164 -19.96 58.21 33.02
C LEU A 164 -19.72 58.63 31.57
N ALA A 165 -20.77 59.01 30.85
CA ALA A 165 -20.65 59.49 29.48
C ALA A 165 -20.92 61.00 29.40
N GLY A 166 -20.20 61.72 28.55
CA GLY A 166 -20.57 63.07 28.15
C GLY A 166 -21.94 63.09 27.44
N ASN A 167 -22.73 64.13 27.67
CA ASN A 167 -23.93 64.42 26.88
C ASN A 167 -23.69 65.67 26.04
N ASP A 168 -24.05 65.64 24.76
CA ASP A 168 -24.19 66.86 23.97
C ASP A 168 -25.39 67.68 24.47
N THR A 169 -25.12 68.87 24.99
CA THR A 169 -26.12 69.92 25.25
C THR A 169 -25.70 71.23 24.59
N SER A 170 -26.54 72.27 24.66
CA SER A 170 -26.18 73.66 24.29
C SER A 170 -25.02 74.25 25.11
N ASP A 171 -24.61 73.52 26.15
CA ASP A 171 -23.70 74.01 27.17
C ASP A 171 -22.31 73.36 27.02
N GLY A 172 -22.17 72.45 26.04
CA GLY A 172 -20.99 71.62 25.75
C GLY A 172 -21.13 70.17 26.24
N THR A 173 -20.14 69.35 25.89
CA THR A 173 -20.03 67.92 26.26
C THR A 173 -18.86 67.73 27.22
N LEU A 174 -18.98 66.89 28.25
CA LEU A 174 -17.87 66.58 29.16
C LEU A 174 -16.72 65.93 28.35
N GLY A 175 -15.64 66.69 28.15
CA GLY A 175 -14.67 66.42 27.08
C GLY A 175 -13.66 65.30 27.35
N ASP A 176 -13.32 65.06 28.61
CA ASP A 176 -12.45 63.98 29.05
C ASP A 176 -12.97 63.49 30.43
N PRO A 177 -13.97 62.61 30.48
CA PRO A 177 -14.62 62.22 31.73
C PRO A 177 -13.78 61.20 32.49
N GLU A 178 -13.38 61.50 33.74
CA GLU A 178 -12.84 60.47 34.66
C GLU A 178 -13.93 60.03 35.65
N LEU A 179 -14.02 58.71 35.87
CA LEU A 179 -14.89 58.11 36.88
C LEU A 179 -14.06 57.32 37.91
N SER A 180 -14.28 57.60 39.19
CA SER A 180 -13.56 56.97 40.32
C SER A 180 -14.52 56.23 41.26
N LEU A 181 -14.27 54.94 41.55
CA LEU A 181 -15.05 54.13 42.50
C LEU A 181 -14.28 53.90 43.81
N ARG A 182 -14.89 54.32 44.92
CA ARG A 182 -14.30 54.35 46.26
C ARG A 182 -15.14 53.55 47.28
N ASN A 183 -14.49 52.91 48.25
CA ASN A 183 -15.17 52.12 49.29
C ASN A 183 -15.79 52.99 50.41
N ALA A 184 -16.52 52.36 51.33
CA ALA A 184 -17.16 53.02 52.49
C ALA A 184 -16.20 53.80 53.42
N ALA A 185 -14.88 53.59 53.32
CA ALA A 185 -13.84 54.31 54.06
C ALA A 185 -13.12 55.38 53.21
N GLY A 186 -13.62 55.68 52.00
CA GLY A 186 -13.04 56.64 51.07
C GLY A 186 -11.78 56.15 50.34
N THR A 187 -11.40 54.87 50.48
CA THR A 187 -10.25 54.31 49.74
C THR A 187 -10.66 54.07 48.29
N LEU A 188 -9.84 54.53 47.34
CA LEU A 188 -9.98 54.21 45.93
C LEU A 188 -9.88 52.69 45.71
N LEU A 189 -10.72 52.16 44.82
CA LEU A 189 -10.72 50.75 44.40
C LEU A 189 -10.28 50.62 42.95
N VAL A 190 -10.84 51.47 42.10
CA VAL A 190 -10.58 51.57 40.66
C VAL A 190 -10.98 52.98 40.21
N THR A 191 -10.22 53.53 39.27
CA THR A 191 -10.54 54.74 38.51
C THR A 191 -10.45 54.36 37.03
N ASP A 192 -11.17 55.09 36.17
CA ASP A 192 -11.12 54.91 34.73
C ASP A 192 -11.12 56.31 34.08
N ASP A 193 -10.05 56.60 33.35
CA ASP A 193 -9.66 57.89 32.76
C ASP A 193 -9.47 57.75 31.24
N ASP A 194 -10.44 57.13 30.55
CA ASP A 194 -10.34 56.80 29.12
C ASP A 194 -10.51 58.06 28.24
N ALA A 195 -9.38 58.69 27.92
CA ALA A 195 -9.22 59.78 26.95
C ALA A 195 -9.47 59.34 25.48
N GLY A 196 -10.51 58.53 25.26
CA GLY A 196 -10.98 57.99 24.00
C GLY A 196 -11.98 58.90 23.28
N THR A 197 -12.22 58.62 22.00
CA THR A 197 -13.09 59.44 21.12
C THR A 197 -14.57 59.41 21.46
N ASP A 198 -14.97 58.52 22.37
CA ASP A 198 -16.37 58.20 22.65
C ASP A 198 -16.87 58.92 23.92
N HIS A 199 -15.96 59.68 24.58
CA HIS A 199 -16.23 60.58 25.70
C HIS A 199 -16.99 59.90 26.86
N ASN A 200 -16.50 58.73 27.29
CA ASN A 200 -17.05 58.00 28.42
C ASN A 200 -15.98 57.22 29.23
N ALA A 201 -16.13 57.22 30.57
CA ALA A 201 -15.38 56.35 31.48
C ALA A 201 -16.25 55.21 32.02
N LEU A 202 -15.67 54.02 32.15
CA LEU A 202 -16.39 52.76 32.33
C LEU A 202 -15.74 51.84 33.38
N ILE A 203 -16.36 51.76 34.55
CA ILE A 203 -15.94 50.85 35.63
C ILE A 203 -16.79 49.57 35.61
N GLU A 204 -16.16 48.43 35.34
CA GLU A 204 -16.70 47.11 35.71
C GLU A 204 -16.09 46.59 37.02
N TYR A 205 -16.93 46.16 37.96
CA TYR A 205 -16.50 45.78 39.30
C TYR A 205 -17.34 44.65 39.91
N ALA A 206 -16.71 43.48 40.08
CA ALA A 206 -17.23 42.40 40.91
C ALA A 206 -17.08 42.74 42.40
N ALA A 207 -18.20 43.03 43.07
CA ALA A 207 -18.17 43.49 44.46
C ALA A 207 -17.72 42.38 45.42
N THR A 208 -16.65 42.62 46.18
CA THR A 208 -16.09 41.65 47.13
C THR A 208 -16.75 41.66 48.51
N SER A 209 -17.57 42.68 48.81
CA SER A 209 -18.36 42.79 50.03
C SER A 209 -19.66 43.56 49.79
N SER A 210 -20.72 43.27 50.53
CA SER A 210 -21.98 44.01 50.43
C SER A 210 -21.92 45.30 51.26
N GLY A 211 -22.28 46.44 50.69
CA GLY A 211 -22.21 47.73 51.38
C GLY A 211 -22.43 48.96 50.49
N THR A 212 -22.20 50.13 51.05
CA THR A 212 -22.23 51.42 50.32
C THR A 212 -20.86 51.76 49.76
N TYR A 213 -20.85 52.22 48.52
CA TYR A 213 -19.69 52.67 47.76
C TYR A 213 -19.97 54.08 47.20
N TYR A 214 -18.92 54.78 46.80
CA TYR A 214 -18.99 56.15 46.30
C TYR A 214 -18.40 56.25 44.89
N LEU A 215 -19.09 56.99 44.02
CA LEU A 215 -18.67 57.35 42.68
C LEU A 215 -18.33 58.85 42.66
N ASP A 216 -17.36 59.21 41.85
CA ASP A 216 -16.67 60.50 41.81
C ASP A 216 -16.37 60.78 40.34
N ALA A 217 -17.07 61.77 39.77
CA ALA A 217 -17.21 62.01 38.33
C ALA A 217 -16.76 63.44 38.00
N TYR A 218 -15.82 63.58 37.08
CA TYR A 218 -15.16 64.87 36.80
C TYR A 218 -14.51 64.94 35.42
N GLU A 219 -13.85 66.06 35.12
CA GLU A 219 -13.10 66.32 33.88
C GLU A 219 -11.58 66.15 34.11
N HIS A 220 -10.90 65.47 33.19
CA HIS A 220 -9.48 65.12 33.29
C HIS A 220 -8.53 66.11 32.57
N GLY A 221 -8.74 67.43 32.67
CA GLY A 221 -7.62 68.35 32.42
C GLY A 221 -7.95 69.75 31.91
N ASP A 222 -8.01 70.69 32.85
CA ASP A 222 -7.88 72.14 32.63
C ASP A 222 -8.55 72.65 31.32
N ASN A 223 -9.88 72.73 31.37
CA ASN A 223 -10.79 73.66 30.66
C ASN A 223 -11.78 73.08 29.63
N ALA A 224 -12.07 71.77 29.59
CA ALA A 224 -13.31 71.31 28.95
C ALA A 224 -14.54 71.60 29.82
N THR A 225 -15.69 71.71 29.18
CA THR A 225 -16.90 72.35 29.74
C THR A 225 -18.14 71.71 29.12
N GLY A 226 -18.99 71.03 29.90
CA GLY A 226 -20.18 70.40 29.34
C GLY A 226 -20.95 69.44 30.24
N SER A 227 -21.98 68.81 29.67
CA SER A 227 -22.89 67.91 30.38
C SER A 227 -22.46 66.45 30.38
N TYR A 228 -22.99 65.66 31.31
CA TYR A 228 -22.72 64.22 31.44
C TYR A 228 -23.92 63.42 31.98
N THR A 229 -23.91 62.10 31.79
CA THR A 229 -24.79 61.12 32.42
C THR A 229 -23.99 60.01 33.08
N LEU A 230 -24.20 59.79 34.38
CA LEU A 230 -23.69 58.65 35.14
C LEU A 230 -24.77 57.56 35.23
N SER A 231 -24.43 56.30 34.91
CA SER A 231 -25.31 55.14 34.98
C SER A 231 -24.75 54.00 35.85
N ALA A 232 -25.62 53.09 36.29
CA ALA A 232 -25.24 51.89 37.06
C ALA A 232 -26.08 50.68 36.63
N ALA A 233 -25.46 49.53 36.40
CA ALA A 233 -26.08 48.29 35.90
C ALA A 233 -25.42 47.02 36.48
N LEU A 234 -25.95 45.84 36.13
CA LEU A 234 -25.33 44.53 36.38
C LEU A 234 -24.37 44.16 35.22
N GLY A 235 -23.40 43.27 35.47
CA GLY A 235 -22.50 42.72 34.45
C GLY A 235 -22.69 41.22 34.20
N ASN A 236 -22.08 40.72 33.12
CA ASN A 236 -22.23 39.36 32.58
C ASN A 236 -21.33 38.30 33.27
N HIS A 237 -21.78 37.03 33.32
CA HIS A 237 -20.96 35.89 33.73
C HIS A 237 -20.40 35.10 32.51
N PRO A 238 -19.14 34.65 32.53
CA PRO A 238 -18.50 33.95 31.42
C PRO A 238 -18.85 32.44 31.34
N PRO A 239 -18.59 31.77 30.19
CA PRO A 239 -19.02 30.40 29.95
C PRO A 239 -18.15 29.39 30.71
N SER A 240 -18.73 28.23 31.04
CA SER A 240 -18.03 27.12 31.69
C SER A 240 -18.21 25.80 30.94
N GLY A 241 -17.31 24.82 31.18
CA GLY A 241 -17.29 23.53 30.48
C GLY A 241 -16.30 23.50 29.30
N ALA A 242 -16.48 22.55 28.39
CA ALA A 242 -15.59 22.33 27.25
C ALA A 242 -16.34 21.89 25.98
N VAL A 243 -15.62 21.98 24.85
CA VAL A 243 -16.04 21.54 23.51
C VAL A 243 -15.03 20.51 23.00
N THR A 244 -15.50 19.40 22.45
CA THR A 244 -14.72 18.23 22.06
C THR A 244 -14.95 17.85 20.60
N ILE A 245 -13.91 17.33 19.95
CA ILE A 245 -13.96 16.86 18.55
C ILE A 245 -13.78 15.34 18.52
N ASP A 246 -14.72 14.67 17.86
CA ASP A 246 -14.75 13.21 17.67
C ASP A 246 -14.56 12.87 16.18
N GLY A 247 -13.43 12.26 15.83
CA GLY A 247 -13.12 11.76 14.48
C GLY A 247 -11.62 11.72 14.15
N LEU A 248 -11.26 11.10 13.03
CA LEU A 248 -9.87 11.03 12.55
C LEU A 248 -9.50 12.26 11.71
N ALA A 249 -8.41 12.94 12.05
CA ALA A 249 -7.87 14.06 11.29
C ALA A 249 -7.09 13.57 10.04
N ALA A 250 -7.82 13.16 9.00
CA ALA A 250 -7.27 12.75 7.71
C ALA A 250 -8.15 13.28 6.56
N GLN A 251 -7.55 13.60 5.41
CA GLN A 251 -8.28 14.04 4.22
C GLN A 251 -9.38 13.04 3.82
N GLY A 252 -10.60 13.54 3.58
CA GLY A 252 -11.79 12.74 3.26
C GLY A 252 -12.56 12.24 4.49
N GLN A 253 -12.00 12.30 5.69
CA GLN A 253 -12.69 11.89 6.91
C GLN A 253 -13.60 13.00 7.46
N THR A 254 -14.63 12.59 8.21
CA THR A 254 -15.64 13.51 8.77
C THR A 254 -15.55 13.58 10.29
N LEU A 255 -15.16 14.75 10.80
CA LEU A 255 -15.15 15.08 12.22
C LEU A 255 -16.57 15.42 12.72
N SER A 256 -16.77 15.30 14.02
CA SER A 256 -18.01 15.59 14.76
C SER A 256 -17.68 16.47 15.96
N VAL A 257 -18.61 17.31 16.42
CA VAL A 257 -18.44 18.11 17.66
C VAL A 257 -19.43 17.68 18.74
N SER A 258 -18.94 17.65 19.97
CA SER A 258 -19.66 17.38 21.22
C SER A 258 -19.28 18.45 22.27
N HIS A 259 -20.07 18.63 23.34
CA HIS A 259 -19.79 19.62 24.39
C HIS A 259 -20.43 19.24 25.73
N ASN A 260 -19.96 19.87 26.81
CA ASN A 260 -20.62 19.85 28.13
C ASN A 260 -20.78 21.25 28.75
N LEU A 261 -20.85 22.29 27.90
CA LEU A 261 -20.97 23.70 28.30
C LEU A 261 -22.13 23.96 29.28
N SER A 262 -21.91 24.89 30.20
CA SER A 262 -22.89 25.41 31.14
C SER A 262 -22.64 26.89 31.45
N ASP A 263 -23.71 27.60 31.80
CA ASP A 263 -23.73 29.05 31.99
C ASP A 263 -24.63 29.36 33.22
N ALA A 264 -24.28 30.40 33.98
CA ALA A 264 -25.05 30.88 35.12
C ALA A 264 -26.20 31.82 34.71
N ASP A 265 -26.00 32.62 33.66
CA ASP A 265 -26.98 33.57 33.13
C ASP A 265 -27.91 32.92 32.09
N GLY A 266 -27.42 31.91 31.36
CA GLY A 266 -28.26 30.84 30.80
C GLY A 266 -27.85 30.38 29.40
N LEU A 267 -27.59 29.08 29.24
CA LEU A 267 -27.06 28.52 27.99
C LEU A 267 -28.09 28.54 26.85
N GLY A 268 -27.86 29.39 25.85
CA GLY A 268 -28.71 29.50 24.65
C GLY A 268 -28.48 28.43 23.58
N ALA A 269 -29.03 28.67 22.39
CA ALA A 269 -28.89 27.77 21.25
C ALA A 269 -27.48 27.85 20.64
N ILE A 270 -26.71 26.77 20.76
CA ILE A 270 -25.31 26.72 20.32
C ILE A 270 -25.21 26.51 18.79
N SER A 271 -24.44 27.38 18.16
CA SER A 271 -23.93 27.28 16.79
C SER A 271 -22.47 26.81 16.78
N TYR A 272 -22.01 26.24 15.65
CA TYR A 272 -20.66 25.66 15.53
C TYR A 272 -19.95 26.12 14.26
N GLN A 273 -18.71 26.62 14.41
CA GLN A 273 -17.84 27.04 13.32
C GLN A 273 -16.51 26.29 13.38
N TRP A 274 -16.22 25.49 12.36
CA TRP A 274 -14.95 24.75 12.21
C TRP A 274 -13.87 25.67 11.64
N MET A 275 -12.64 25.48 12.12
CA MET A 275 -11.49 26.36 11.91
C MET A 275 -10.23 25.54 11.60
N ALA A 276 -9.46 25.96 10.60
CA ALA A 276 -8.10 25.46 10.34
C ALA A 276 -7.09 26.57 10.64
N GLY A 277 -6.42 26.48 11.79
CA GLY A 277 -5.80 27.67 12.39
C GLY A 277 -6.86 28.77 12.59
N ASN A 278 -6.56 30.01 12.21
CA ASN A 278 -7.48 31.14 12.35
C ASN A 278 -8.49 31.28 11.18
N THR A 279 -8.52 30.33 10.23
CA THR A 279 -9.37 30.42 9.02
C THR A 279 -10.65 29.58 9.18
N PRO A 280 -11.85 30.16 9.01
CA PRO A 280 -13.11 29.41 8.93
C PRO A 280 -13.14 28.44 7.75
N ILE A 281 -13.52 27.18 7.98
CA ILE A 281 -13.58 26.12 6.93
C ILE A 281 -14.97 25.52 6.70
N GLY A 282 -15.89 25.61 7.67
CA GLY A 282 -17.29 25.16 7.53
C GLY A 282 -18.08 25.24 8.84
N ALA A 283 -19.40 25.09 8.80
CA ALA A 283 -20.27 25.27 9.97
C ALA A 283 -21.20 24.07 10.20
N GLY A 284 -21.67 23.91 11.45
CA GLY A 284 -22.56 22.83 11.88
C GLY A 284 -21.88 21.71 12.67
N THR A 285 -22.62 20.67 13.05
CA THR A 285 -22.17 19.64 14.01
C THR A 285 -21.20 18.59 13.45
N ARG A 286 -20.91 18.63 12.15
CA ARG A 286 -19.95 17.73 11.46
C ARG A 286 -19.22 18.48 10.35
N TYR A 287 -17.99 18.09 10.05
CA TYR A 287 -17.21 18.64 8.94
C TYR A 287 -16.33 17.59 8.26
N THR A 288 -16.31 17.56 6.92
CA THR A 288 -15.50 16.63 6.12
C THR A 288 -14.26 17.32 5.59
N LEU A 289 -13.09 16.79 5.94
CA LEU A 289 -11.77 17.37 5.63
C LEU A 289 -11.41 17.22 4.16
N THR A 290 -10.82 18.24 3.54
CA THR A 290 -10.41 18.22 2.13
C THR A 290 -8.88 18.27 1.98
N ALA A 291 -8.39 18.28 0.74
CA ALA A 291 -6.98 18.49 0.45
C ALA A 291 -6.44 19.84 0.96
N ALA A 292 -7.32 20.84 1.13
CA ALA A 292 -6.93 22.16 1.62
C ALA A 292 -6.59 22.19 3.12
N GLU A 293 -7.02 21.18 3.89
CA GLU A 293 -6.81 21.12 5.34
C GLU A 293 -5.53 20.36 5.72
N VAL A 294 -4.93 19.62 4.78
CA VAL A 294 -3.74 18.79 5.00
C VAL A 294 -2.58 19.59 5.60
N GLY A 295 -1.96 19.02 6.64
CA GLY A 295 -0.89 19.64 7.42
C GLY A 295 -1.36 20.68 8.46
N LYS A 296 -2.65 21.02 8.52
CA LYS A 296 -3.21 21.98 9.49
C LYS A 296 -3.88 21.27 10.65
N ALA A 297 -3.82 21.85 11.85
CA ALA A 297 -4.63 21.42 12.99
C ALA A 297 -6.03 22.06 12.92
N ILE A 298 -7.06 21.29 13.29
CA ILE A 298 -8.47 21.69 13.17
C ILE A 298 -9.05 21.89 14.56
N HIS A 299 -9.79 22.98 14.78
CA HIS A 299 -10.60 23.16 15.99
C HIS A 299 -12.01 23.61 15.61
N VAL A 300 -12.92 23.67 16.59
CA VAL A 300 -14.30 24.14 16.40
C VAL A 300 -14.65 25.12 17.51
N ILE A 301 -15.26 26.23 17.13
CA ILE A 301 -15.78 27.24 18.05
C ILE A 301 -17.28 26.99 18.21
N ALA A 302 -17.73 26.77 19.44
CA ALA A 302 -19.12 26.76 19.82
C ALA A 302 -19.51 28.18 20.27
N ALA A 303 -20.57 28.76 19.73
CA ALA A 303 -21.02 30.11 20.06
C ALA A 303 -22.54 30.18 20.27
N TYR A 304 -22.98 30.92 21.28
CA TYR A 304 -24.39 31.09 21.65
C TYR A 304 -24.66 32.53 22.13
N THR A 305 -25.94 32.84 22.40
CA THR A 305 -26.35 34.04 23.14
C THR A 305 -27.00 33.60 24.43
N ASP A 306 -26.63 34.20 25.56
CA ASP A 306 -27.04 33.77 26.90
C ASP A 306 -28.51 34.17 27.23
N GLY A 307 -28.91 34.02 28.51
CA GLY A 307 -30.21 34.44 29.02
C GLY A 307 -30.42 35.95 29.17
N GLN A 308 -29.35 36.75 29.25
CA GLN A 308 -29.38 38.22 29.35
C GLN A 308 -29.23 38.93 27.99
N GLY A 309 -28.66 38.28 26.98
CA GLY A 309 -28.51 38.78 25.60
C GLY A 309 -27.06 38.95 25.12
N THR A 310 -26.07 38.59 25.93
CA THR A 310 -24.65 38.59 25.62
C THR A 310 -24.28 37.46 24.66
N ALA A 311 -23.40 37.72 23.70
CA ALA A 311 -22.88 36.71 22.77
C ALA A 311 -21.59 36.08 23.33
N GLU A 312 -21.63 34.77 23.56
CA GLU A 312 -20.55 34.01 24.19
C GLU A 312 -19.99 32.92 23.26
N SER A 313 -18.73 32.51 23.47
CA SER A 313 -18.16 31.38 22.72
C SER A 313 -17.03 30.64 23.45
N VAL A 314 -16.89 29.35 23.13
CA VAL A 314 -15.83 28.47 23.64
C VAL A 314 -15.24 27.67 22.48
N ALA A 315 -13.91 27.66 22.35
CA ALA A 315 -13.19 26.86 21.38
C ALA A 315 -12.84 25.47 21.93
N SER A 316 -12.85 24.46 21.06
CA SER A 316 -12.28 23.15 21.38
C SER A 316 -10.76 23.20 21.43
N LEU A 317 -10.14 22.17 22.03
CA LEU A 317 -8.76 21.85 21.69
C LEU A 317 -8.64 21.51 20.20
N ALA A 318 -7.48 21.76 19.62
CA ALA A 318 -7.21 21.43 18.22
C ALA A 318 -6.82 19.95 18.06
N THR A 319 -7.18 19.36 16.92
CA THR A 319 -6.74 18.02 16.51
C THR A 319 -5.23 17.98 16.25
N ALA A 320 -4.69 16.77 16.11
CA ALA A 320 -3.44 16.59 15.36
C ALA A 320 -3.57 17.16 13.93
N ALA A 321 -2.44 17.47 13.29
CA ALA A 321 -2.42 17.98 11.93
C ALA A 321 -3.04 16.95 10.96
N VAL A 322 -3.91 17.41 10.05
CA VAL A 322 -4.63 16.55 9.11
C VAL A 322 -3.65 15.84 8.19
N THR A 323 -3.68 14.51 8.18
CA THR A 323 -2.85 13.71 7.26
C THR A 323 -3.38 13.80 5.82
N PRO A 324 -2.49 13.75 4.81
CA PRO A 324 -2.90 13.68 3.41
C PRO A 324 -3.76 12.45 3.14
N ALA A 325 -4.56 12.50 2.08
CA ALA A 325 -5.09 11.27 1.51
C ALA A 325 -3.93 10.37 1.11
N LEU A 326 -4.11 9.06 1.26
CA LEU A 326 -3.11 8.07 0.91
C LEU A 326 -2.60 8.30 -0.53
N SER A 327 -1.29 8.24 -0.70
CA SER A 327 -0.65 8.31 -2.02
C SER A 327 -0.53 6.91 -2.63
N PRO A 328 -0.56 6.79 -3.97
CA PRO A 328 -0.28 5.54 -4.68
C PRO A 328 0.97 4.84 -4.13
N GLY A 329 0.81 3.56 -3.79
CA GLY A 329 1.82 2.79 -3.05
C GLY A 329 1.23 1.54 -2.40
N PHE A 330 2.07 0.80 -1.69
CA PHE A 330 1.74 -0.50 -1.12
C PHE A 330 1.76 -0.43 0.41
N ALA A 331 0.78 -1.08 1.05
CA ALA A 331 0.81 -1.45 2.45
C ALA A 331 1.20 -2.93 2.52
N ILE A 332 2.31 -3.24 3.19
CA ILE A 332 2.84 -4.60 3.32
C ILE A 332 3.09 -4.90 4.79
N THR A 333 2.55 -6.01 5.27
CA THR A 333 2.71 -6.51 6.63
C THR A 333 3.24 -7.94 6.56
N ALA A 334 4.42 -8.21 7.11
CA ALA A 334 4.85 -9.58 7.36
C ALA A 334 4.00 -10.18 8.49
N LEU A 335 3.48 -11.38 8.29
CA LEU A 335 2.85 -12.20 9.32
C LEU A 335 3.84 -13.24 9.85
N ASP A 336 4.59 -13.84 8.93
CA ASP A 336 5.75 -14.69 9.18
C ASP A 336 6.84 -14.37 8.14
N THR A 337 8.11 -14.55 8.51
CA THR A 337 9.31 -14.19 7.72
C THR A 337 10.22 -15.35 7.41
N ASN A 338 10.01 -16.51 8.04
CA ASN A 338 10.86 -17.67 7.89
C ASN A 338 10.21 -18.72 7.00
N THR A 339 11.04 -19.45 6.26
CA THR A 339 10.70 -20.77 5.74
C THR A 339 11.66 -21.79 6.37
N GLY A 340 11.44 -23.07 6.08
CA GLY A 340 12.27 -24.18 6.52
C GLY A 340 11.95 -25.42 5.71
N GLU A 341 12.94 -26.30 5.64
CA GLU A 341 12.87 -27.63 5.06
C GLU A 341 11.76 -28.47 5.74
N ASP A 342 11.44 -28.19 7.01
CA ASP A 342 10.27 -28.68 7.78
C ASP A 342 8.88 -28.37 7.17
N GLY A 343 8.84 -27.74 5.99
CA GLY A 343 7.64 -27.34 5.26
C GLY A 343 7.00 -26.05 5.76
N SER A 344 7.64 -25.34 6.70
CA SER A 344 7.16 -24.04 7.19
C SER A 344 7.14 -22.97 6.08
N SER A 345 6.36 -21.91 6.28
CA SER A 345 5.90 -21.06 5.18
C SER A 345 5.71 -19.60 5.60
N ALA A 346 6.64 -18.73 5.17
CA ALA A 346 6.53 -17.29 5.32
C ALA A 346 5.24 -16.73 4.66
N SER A 347 4.69 -15.65 5.22
CA SER A 347 3.47 -15.06 4.68
C SER A 347 3.38 -13.54 4.91
N TYR A 348 2.99 -12.82 3.87
CA TYR A 348 2.87 -11.36 3.85
C TYR A 348 1.46 -10.96 3.41
N GLN A 349 0.86 -9.99 4.10
CA GLN A 349 -0.36 -9.32 3.66
C GLN A 349 -0.01 -8.07 2.86
N ILE A 350 -0.56 -7.95 1.65
CA ILE A 350 -0.30 -6.87 0.70
C ILE A 350 -1.62 -6.21 0.29
N ALA A 351 -1.68 -4.89 0.37
CA ALA A 351 -2.77 -4.05 -0.12
C ALA A 351 -2.24 -2.81 -0.84
N LEU A 352 -3.08 -2.13 -1.63
CA LEU A 352 -2.76 -0.82 -2.19
C LEU A 352 -3.27 0.30 -1.28
N ASN A 353 -2.48 1.37 -1.21
CA ASN A 353 -2.82 2.58 -0.47
C ASN A 353 -3.96 3.38 -1.13
N THR A 354 -4.18 3.24 -2.45
CA THR A 354 -5.26 3.92 -3.17
C THR A 354 -5.93 3.00 -4.18
N ALA A 355 -7.17 3.33 -4.55
CA ALA A 355 -7.80 2.73 -5.71
C ALA A 355 -6.94 3.02 -6.95
N PRO A 356 -6.62 2.01 -7.78
CA PRO A 356 -6.07 2.24 -9.11
C PRO A 356 -7.17 2.74 -10.05
N SER A 357 -6.77 3.32 -11.18
CA SER A 357 -7.69 3.95 -12.13
C SER A 357 -8.72 2.94 -12.70
N PRO A 358 -9.94 3.37 -13.06
CA PRO A 358 -10.97 2.45 -13.57
C PRO A 358 -10.49 1.62 -14.78
N ASN A 359 -10.60 0.30 -14.67
CA ASN A 359 -10.11 -0.70 -15.64
C ASN A 359 -8.58 -0.71 -15.86
N GLN A 360 -7.80 -0.23 -14.88
CA GLN A 360 -6.33 -0.27 -14.91
C GLN A 360 -5.82 -1.05 -13.69
N ASN A 361 -5.83 -2.38 -13.78
CA ASN A 361 -5.36 -3.24 -12.68
C ASN A 361 -3.87 -2.99 -12.38
N VAL A 362 -3.49 -3.24 -11.13
CA VAL A 362 -2.09 -3.35 -10.70
C VAL A 362 -1.84 -4.82 -10.38
N ASP A 363 -1.11 -5.48 -11.26
CA ASP A 363 -0.74 -6.89 -11.11
C ASP A 363 0.69 -6.95 -10.54
N LEU A 364 0.85 -7.64 -9.42
CA LEU A 364 2.14 -7.89 -8.78
C LEU A 364 2.56 -9.32 -9.07
N THR A 365 3.63 -9.51 -9.83
CA THR A 365 4.23 -10.83 -10.07
C THR A 365 5.46 -11.00 -9.20
N PHE A 366 5.49 -12.06 -8.40
CA PHE A 366 6.56 -12.39 -7.47
C PHE A 366 7.47 -13.45 -8.06
N THR A 367 8.75 -13.41 -7.70
CA THR A 367 9.76 -14.37 -8.17
C THR A 367 10.83 -14.51 -7.09
N SER A 368 11.17 -15.75 -6.74
CA SER A 368 12.26 -16.00 -5.79
C SER A 368 13.62 -15.81 -6.47
N SER A 369 14.65 -15.45 -5.69
CA SER A 369 16.04 -15.43 -6.16
C SER A 369 16.57 -16.84 -6.37
N ASP A 370 16.12 -17.78 -5.54
CA ASP A 370 16.42 -19.20 -5.64
C ASP A 370 15.17 -20.06 -5.38
N THR A 371 15.15 -21.27 -5.93
CA THR A 371 13.97 -22.15 -5.93
C THR A 371 14.22 -23.54 -5.35
N SER A 372 15.47 -23.87 -4.96
CA SER A 372 15.70 -24.94 -3.97
C SER A 372 15.31 -24.49 -2.56
N GLU A 373 15.39 -23.18 -2.29
CA GLU A 373 15.06 -22.55 -1.00
C GLU A 373 13.57 -22.28 -0.77
N GLY A 374 12.83 -21.97 -1.83
CA GLY A 374 11.58 -21.24 -1.65
C GLY A 374 10.71 -21.05 -2.88
N VAL A 375 9.47 -21.53 -2.79
CA VAL A 375 8.47 -21.46 -3.88
C VAL A 375 7.25 -20.63 -3.50
N ILE A 376 6.82 -19.77 -4.43
CA ILE A 376 5.66 -18.90 -4.22
C ILE A 376 4.39 -19.63 -4.65
N ALA A 377 3.52 -19.97 -3.68
CA ALA A 377 2.31 -20.75 -3.91
C ALA A 377 1.26 -20.04 -4.80
N GLN A 378 1.25 -18.70 -4.82
CA GLN A 378 0.50 -17.90 -5.78
C GLN A 378 1.39 -16.76 -6.30
N PRO A 379 2.06 -16.91 -7.46
CA PRO A 379 3.07 -15.96 -7.93
C PRO A 379 2.50 -14.63 -8.46
N THR A 380 1.18 -14.45 -8.52
CA THR A 380 0.56 -13.18 -8.96
C THR A 380 -0.60 -12.75 -8.06
N LEU A 381 -0.56 -11.50 -7.59
CA LEU A 381 -1.66 -10.83 -6.88
C LEU A 381 -2.21 -9.67 -7.73
N THR A 382 -3.53 -9.64 -7.95
CA THR A 382 -4.21 -8.64 -8.80
C THR A 382 -5.03 -7.67 -7.96
N PHE A 383 -4.72 -6.39 -8.08
CA PHE A 383 -5.45 -5.30 -7.42
C PHE A 383 -6.23 -4.47 -8.44
N THR A 384 -7.49 -4.25 -8.14
CA THR A 384 -8.50 -3.59 -8.98
C THR A 384 -9.16 -2.46 -8.18
N SER A 385 -9.91 -1.57 -8.85
CA SER A 385 -10.62 -0.47 -8.18
C SER A 385 -11.68 -0.90 -7.14
N SER A 386 -12.03 -2.20 -7.05
CA SER A 386 -12.99 -2.73 -6.06
C SER A 386 -12.36 -3.54 -4.92
N ASN A 387 -11.17 -4.14 -5.09
CA ASN A 387 -10.50 -4.94 -4.05
C ASN A 387 -9.18 -4.33 -3.52
N TYR A 388 -8.72 -3.19 -4.05
CA TYR A 388 -7.40 -2.61 -3.74
C TYR A 388 -7.03 -2.53 -2.24
N ALA A 389 -8.01 -2.18 -1.38
CA ALA A 389 -7.81 -1.98 0.05
C ALA A 389 -8.02 -3.25 0.90
N VAL A 390 -8.37 -4.37 0.29
CA VAL A 390 -8.49 -5.67 0.97
C VAL A 390 -7.11 -6.35 0.91
N PRO A 391 -6.47 -6.65 2.06
CA PRO A 391 -5.19 -7.33 2.05
C PRO A 391 -5.30 -8.72 1.41
N GLN A 392 -4.43 -8.99 0.44
CA GLN A 392 -4.24 -10.30 -0.18
C GLN A 392 -2.97 -10.93 0.40
N THR A 393 -3.00 -12.25 0.64
CA THR A 393 -1.85 -12.97 1.20
C THR A 393 -0.92 -13.45 0.08
N LEU A 394 0.35 -13.08 0.16
CA LEU A 394 1.46 -13.77 -0.48
C LEU A 394 1.97 -14.83 0.51
N THR A 395 2.03 -16.09 0.08
CA THR A 395 2.65 -17.18 0.85
C THR A 395 3.82 -17.73 0.05
N VAL A 396 4.97 -17.82 0.71
CA VAL A 396 6.18 -18.50 0.24
C VAL A 396 6.32 -19.75 1.09
N ARG A 397 6.51 -20.90 0.47
CA ARG A 397 6.82 -22.15 1.17
C ARG A 397 8.32 -22.34 1.18
N GLY A 398 8.85 -22.90 2.26
CA GLY A 398 10.14 -23.58 2.17
C GLY A 398 10.06 -24.69 1.13
N VAL A 399 11.21 -24.99 0.57
CA VAL A 399 11.45 -26.26 -0.10
C VAL A 399 12.50 -27.00 0.75
N ASP A 400 12.39 -28.31 0.70
CA ASP A 400 13.23 -29.29 1.36
C ASP A 400 14.28 -29.71 0.32
N ASP A 401 15.57 -29.61 0.63
CA ASP A 401 16.66 -30.02 -0.27
C ASP A 401 17.80 -30.70 0.51
N TYR A 402 18.50 -31.61 -0.17
CA TYR A 402 19.29 -32.67 0.47
C TYR A 402 20.76 -32.30 0.81
N ASP A 403 21.12 -31.01 0.80
CA ASP A 403 22.49 -30.54 1.08
C ASP A 403 22.60 -29.87 2.48
N ASP A 404 23.37 -30.47 3.42
CA ASP A 404 23.78 -29.84 4.70
C ASP A 404 24.72 -28.63 4.45
N ASP A 405 24.11 -27.50 4.07
CA ASP A 405 24.77 -26.22 3.84
C ASP A 405 24.36 -25.14 4.89
N GLY A 406 23.20 -25.31 5.52
CA GLY A 406 22.73 -24.68 6.75
C GLY A 406 22.03 -23.32 6.57
N SER A 407 20.73 -23.28 6.89
CA SER A 407 19.85 -22.09 6.99
C SER A 407 20.12 -20.96 5.97
N MET A 408 19.81 -21.19 4.69
CA MET A 408 20.22 -20.28 3.61
C MET A 408 19.35 -19.02 3.41
N PRO A 409 19.96 -17.84 3.09
CA PRO A 409 19.26 -16.58 2.92
C PRO A 409 18.96 -16.22 1.45
N TYR A 410 17.69 -16.26 1.08
CA TYR A 410 17.21 -15.88 -0.26
C TYR A 410 16.31 -14.62 -0.25
N PHE A 411 15.87 -14.17 -1.43
CA PHE A 411 14.96 -13.01 -1.53
C PHE A 411 13.86 -13.15 -2.59
N VAL A 412 12.63 -12.78 -2.22
CA VAL A 412 11.50 -12.71 -3.15
C VAL A 412 11.35 -11.29 -3.68
N SER A 413 11.51 -11.12 -4.99
CA SER A 413 11.34 -9.86 -5.70
C SER A 413 9.92 -9.71 -6.27
N ALA A 414 9.42 -8.48 -6.35
CA ALA A 414 8.10 -8.17 -6.88
C ALA A 414 8.18 -7.24 -8.11
N LYS A 415 7.64 -7.69 -9.24
CA LYS A 415 7.49 -6.93 -10.48
C LYS A 415 6.08 -6.35 -10.57
N ILE A 416 5.98 -5.04 -10.79
CA ILE A 416 4.70 -4.33 -10.94
C ILE A 416 4.37 -4.24 -12.44
N ASP A 417 3.37 -5.00 -12.89
CA ASP A 417 2.82 -4.89 -14.24
C ASP A 417 1.51 -4.11 -14.20
N THR A 418 1.52 -2.90 -14.78
CA THR A 418 0.32 -2.07 -14.87
C THR A 418 0.38 -1.05 -16.01
N ILE A 419 -0.80 -0.61 -16.44
CA ILE A 419 -1.00 0.56 -17.28
C ILE A 419 -1.37 1.82 -16.46
N ASP A 420 -1.67 1.68 -15.17
CA ASP A 420 -1.93 2.81 -14.28
C ASP A 420 -0.64 3.62 -14.05
N VAL A 421 -0.64 4.87 -14.51
CA VAL A 421 0.53 5.73 -14.52
C VAL A 421 1.03 6.13 -13.13
N TYR A 422 0.21 5.97 -12.09
CA TYR A 422 0.57 6.30 -10.70
C TYR A 422 1.28 5.14 -10.00
N TYR A 423 0.95 3.89 -10.36
CA TYR A 423 1.62 2.69 -9.83
C TYR A 423 2.82 2.23 -10.67
N LYS A 424 2.81 2.50 -11.99
CA LYS A 424 3.81 2.01 -12.97
C LYS A 424 5.27 2.40 -12.70
N ALA A 425 5.51 3.48 -11.95
CA ALA A 425 6.86 3.98 -11.66
C ALA A 425 7.32 3.71 -10.22
N LEU A 426 6.53 2.96 -9.44
CA LEU A 426 6.87 2.58 -8.07
C LEU A 426 7.77 1.34 -8.06
N THR A 427 8.28 1.01 -6.88
CA THR A 427 9.01 -0.24 -6.62
C THR A 427 8.57 -0.81 -5.26
N ILE A 428 8.78 -2.11 -5.10
CA ILE A 428 8.69 -2.83 -3.83
C ILE A 428 10.10 -3.33 -3.52
N SER A 429 10.60 -3.11 -2.31
CA SER A 429 11.87 -3.69 -1.87
C SER A 429 11.74 -5.22 -1.80
N PRO A 430 12.73 -6.01 -2.24
CA PRO A 430 12.68 -7.46 -2.09
C PRO A 430 12.43 -7.86 -0.63
N PHE A 431 11.62 -8.89 -0.44
CA PHE A 431 11.50 -9.56 0.85
C PHE A 431 12.75 -10.40 1.03
N ILE A 432 13.44 -10.25 2.15
CA ILE A 432 14.57 -11.12 2.53
C ILE A 432 13.97 -12.21 3.42
N LEU A 433 14.28 -13.46 3.10
CA LEU A 433 13.87 -14.65 3.83
C LEU A 433 15.11 -15.47 4.18
N THR A 434 14.90 -16.46 5.04
CA THR A 434 15.87 -17.51 5.36
C THR A 434 15.07 -18.81 5.36
N ASN A 435 15.52 -19.79 4.57
CA ASN A 435 15.14 -21.18 4.79
C ASN A 435 15.89 -21.65 6.05
N THR A 436 15.27 -22.50 6.84
CA THR A 436 15.73 -22.87 8.18
C THR A 436 15.81 -24.38 8.27
N ASP A 437 16.93 -24.93 7.78
CA ASP A 437 17.64 -26.12 8.29
C ASP A 437 17.08 -26.60 9.63
N ASP A 438 16.46 -27.79 9.57
CA ASP A 438 15.90 -28.47 10.73
C ASP A 438 16.87 -29.51 11.35
N GLY A 439 17.98 -29.78 10.64
CA GLY A 439 19.14 -30.54 11.10
C GLY A 439 18.92 -32.05 11.18
N LEU A 440 17.96 -32.60 10.44
CA LEU A 440 17.64 -34.03 10.43
C LEU A 440 18.59 -34.90 9.59
N ASP A 441 19.33 -34.32 8.65
CA ASP A 441 20.06 -35.01 7.55
C ASP A 441 21.35 -35.76 7.98
N GLN A 442 21.46 -36.07 9.27
CA GLN A 442 22.61 -36.75 9.87
C GLN A 442 22.45 -38.27 9.85
N ALA A 443 22.96 -38.88 8.77
CA ALA A 443 23.25 -40.30 8.60
C ALA A 443 23.41 -41.10 9.93
N LEU A 444 22.41 -41.92 10.24
CA LEU A 444 22.29 -42.79 11.40
C LEU A 444 22.87 -44.18 11.13
N ASP A 445 23.44 -44.80 12.17
CA ASP A 445 23.93 -46.20 12.17
C ASP A 445 23.13 -46.99 13.22
N LEU A 446 22.09 -47.69 12.77
CA LEU A 446 21.00 -48.26 13.57
C LEU A 446 21.07 -49.79 13.63
N TYR A 447 20.88 -50.36 14.83
CA TYR A 447 21.01 -51.81 15.09
C TYR A 447 19.85 -52.36 15.93
N GLY A 448 19.26 -53.47 15.51
CA GLY A 448 18.35 -54.31 16.29
C GLY A 448 19.06 -55.18 17.35
N ASP A 449 18.26 -55.86 18.18
CA ASP A 449 18.72 -56.53 19.41
C ASP A 449 19.26 -57.97 19.20
N VAL A 450 20.53 -58.08 18.77
CA VAL A 450 21.26 -59.37 18.57
C VAL A 450 20.99 -60.39 19.68
N GLY A 451 20.43 -61.54 19.31
CA GLY A 451 19.99 -62.60 20.23
C GLY A 451 18.68 -62.29 20.96
N GLY A 452 17.84 -61.43 20.39
CA GLY A 452 16.57 -60.95 20.92
C GLY A 452 15.47 -62.00 21.00
N SER A 453 14.27 -61.52 21.27
CA SER A 453 13.03 -62.32 21.17
C SER A 453 11.86 -61.42 20.80
N LYS A 454 12.14 -60.48 19.91
CA LYS A 454 11.25 -59.44 19.42
C LYS A 454 11.32 -59.40 17.89
N ILE A 455 10.51 -58.51 17.36
CA ILE A 455 10.59 -57.91 16.04
C ILE A 455 10.98 -56.47 16.35
N ASP A 456 12.07 -55.98 15.78
CA ASP A 456 12.47 -54.58 15.89
C ASP A 456 11.88 -53.76 14.72
N SER A 457 11.96 -52.44 14.90
CA SER A 457 11.45 -51.44 13.96
C SER A 457 12.46 -50.30 13.94
N LEU A 458 13.27 -50.28 12.88
CA LEU A 458 14.31 -49.29 12.65
C LEU A 458 13.74 -48.24 11.69
N VAL A 459 13.96 -46.97 12.00
CA VAL A 459 13.59 -45.84 11.14
C VAL A 459 14.81 -44.94 11.06
N GLY A 460 15.25 -44.65 9.84
CA GLY A 460 16.31 -43.69 9.54
C GLY A 460 15.82 -42.26 9.76
N GLY A 461 15.32 -41.63 8.69
CA GLY A 461 14.74 -40.30 8.72
C GLY A 461 15.10 -39.50 7.47
N ASN A 462 16.07 -38.60 7.62
CA ASN A 462 16.71 -37.88 6.53
C ASN A 462 18.22 -38.17 6.57
N GLY A 463 18.85 -38.28 5.41
CA GLY A 463 20.28 -38.54 5.26
C GLY A 463 20.58 -39.86 4.56
N ALA A 464 21.84 -40.27 4.54
CA ALA A 464 22.27 -41.55 3.97
C ALA A 464 22.54 -42.56 5.09
N ASP A 465 21.48 -43.20 5.57
CA ASP A 465 21.42 -44.01 6.77
C ASP A 465 21.94 -45.45 6.55
N THR A 466 22.21 -46.14 7.66
CA THR A 466 22.55 -47.57 7.68
C THR A 466 21.76 -48.27 8.75
N LEU A 467 20.90 -49.21 8.33
CA LEU A 467 19.98 -49.94 9.19
C LEU A 467 20.30 -51.43 9.20
N HIS A 468 20.25 -52.05 10.38
CA HIS A 468 20.60 -53.45 10.58
C HIS A 468 19.62 -54.16 11.53
N GLY A 469 18.79 -55.08 11.02
CA GLY A 469 17.87 -55.90 11.84
C GLY A 469 18.60 -56.88 12.77
N LYS A 470 19.34 -57.81 12.15
CA LYS A 470 20.21 -58.87 12.72
C LYS A 470 19.57 -60.24 12.91
N ASP A 471 18.73 -60.43 13.93
CA ASP A 471 18.17 -61.74 14.30
C ASP A 471 16.65 -61.60 14.53
N MET A 472 15.83 -62.44 13.88
CA MET A 472 14.35 -62.41 13.82
C MET A 472 13.80 -61.52 12.69
N ALA A 473 12.50 -61.64 12.45
CA ALA A 473 11.78 -60.97 11.37
C ALA A 473 11.51 -59.48 11.68
N ASP A 474 12.22 -58.56 11.02
CA ASP A 474 12.27 -57.13 11.36
C ASP A 474 11.55 -56.20 10.35
N ASN A 475 11.53 -54.90 10.68
CA ASN A 475 10.98 -53.84 9.83
C ASN A 475 11.98 -52.68 9.78
N LEU A 476 12.55 -52.40 8.61
CA LEU A 476 13.53 -51.35 8.38
C LEU A 476 12.92 -50.32 7.42
N PHE A 477 12.86 -49.06 7.84
CA PHE A 477 12.43 -47.93 7.02
C PHE A 477 13.61 -46.97 6.91
N GLY A 478 14.07 -46.71 5.69
CA GLY A 478 15.08 -45.69 5.40
C GLY A 478 14.54 -44.29 5.65
N GLY A 479 14.03 -43.67 4.59
CA GLY A 479 13.33 -42.38 4.64
C GLY A 479 13.64 -41.53 3.43
N PHE A 480 14.36 -40.42 3.64
CA PHE A 480 14.82 -39.51 2.58
C PHE A 480 16.34 -39.50 2.49
N GLY A 481 16.87 -39.97 1.37
CA GLY A 481 18.31 -40.06 1.09
C GLY A 481 18.74 -41.48 0.74
N ASN A 482 20.03 -41.67 0.44
CA ASN A 482 20.52 -42.90 -0.18
C ASN A 482 20.97 -43.92 0.89
N ASP A 483 20.06 -44.78 1.29
CA ASP A 483 20.19 -45.61 2.48
C ASP A 483 20.80 -46.99 2.22
N THR A 484 21.25 -47.65 3.29
CA THR A 484 21.67 -49.04 3.24
C THR A 484 21.03 -49.90 4.34
N LEU A 485 20.06 -50.71 3.94
CA LEU A 485 19.30 -51.60 4.81
C LEU A 485 19.85 -53.03 4.73
N TYR A 486 20.00 -53.68 5.89
CA TYR A 486 20.37 -55.08 6.03
C TYR A 486 19.38 -55.79 6.97
N GLY A 487 18.68 -56.81 6.48
CA GLY A 487 17.82 -57.69 7.28
C GLY A 487 18.64 -58.56 8.24
N GLY A 488 18.96 -59.78 7.81
CA GLY A 488 19.96 -60.64 8.47
C GLY A 488 19.59 -62.12 8.54
N TYR A 489 18.83 -62.50 9.57
CA TYR A 489 18.29 -63.84 9.82
C TYR A 489 16.78 -63.71 10.10
N GLY A 490 15.96 -63.67 9.05
CA GLY A 490 14.68 -62.97 9.15
C GLY A 490 13.54 -63.49 8.29
N ALA A 491 12.56 -62.61 8.18
CA ALA A 491 11.48 -62.63 7.19
C ALA A 491 11.01 -61.18 7.11
N ASP A 492 11.94 -60.36 6.63
CA ASP A 492 12.08 -58.96 6.96
C ASP A 492 11.31 -58.08 6.00
N ASN A 493 11.06 -56.85 6.41
CA ASN A 493 10.33 -55.87 5.62
C ASN A 493 11.25 -54.64 5.50
N LEU A 494 11.93 -54.51 4.37
CA LEU A 494 12.85 -53.44 4.07
C LEU A 494 12.16 -52.44 3.14
N PHE A 495 12.15 -51.17 3.52
CA PHE A 495 11.59 -50.05 2.77
C PHE A 495 12.67 -48.96 2.67
N GLY A 496 13.15 -48.64 1.47
CA GLY A 496 14.07 -47.50 1.28
C GLY A 496 13.33 -46.16 1.44
N GLU A 497 12.18 -46.08 0.77
CA GLU A 497 11.28 -44.93 0.63
C GLU A 497 11.71 -43.90 -0.44
N ALA A 498 12.81 -43.15 -0.27
CA ALA A 498 13.15 -42.05 -1.20
C ALA A 498 14.66 -41.66 -1.27
N GLY A 499 15.47 -42.48 -1.94
CA GLY A 499 16.80 -42.14 -2.47
C GLY A 499 17.28 -43.19 -3.47
N ASP A 500 18.55 -43.17 -3.92
CA ASP A 500 19.12 -44.35 -4.61
C ASP A 500 19.60 -45.36 -3.55
N ASP A 501 18.72 -46.29 -3.18
CA ASP A 501 18.86 -47.11 -1.97
C ASP A 501 19.58 -48.45 -2.21
N LYS A 502 20.04 -49.08 -1.12
CA LYS A 502 20.60 -50.44 -1.14
C LYS A 502 20.01 -51.33 -0.05
N LEU A 503 19.11 -52.23 -0.46
CA LEU A 503 18.43 -53.19 0.40
C LEU A 503 19.07 -54.59 0.26
N GLN A 504 19.41 -55.21 1.39
CA GLN A 504 19.87 -56.60 1.44
C GLN A 504 19.07 -57.41 2.48
N GLY A 505 18.37 -58.46 2.06
CA GLY A 505 17.67 -59.36 2.97
C GLY A 505 18.63 -60.26 3.78
N GLU A 506 19.67 -60.75 3.09
CA GLU A 506 20.66 -61.74 3.52
C GLU A 506 20.15 -63.18 3.56
N GLN A 507 19.16 -63.52 4.41
CA GLN A 507 18.68 -64.90 4.57
C GLN A 507 17.19 -65.01 4.90
N GLU A 508 16.61 -66.10 4.37
CA GLU A 508 15.30 -66.67 4.67
C GLU A 508 14.14 -66.21 3.76
N ASN A 509 13.33 -65.19 4.07
CA ASN A 509 12.15 -64.90 3.22
C ASN A 509 11.66 -63.45 3.33
N ASP A 510 12.26 -62.56 2.53
CA ASP A 510 12.14 -61.12 2.76
C ASP A 510 11.20 -60.41 1.77
N TYR A 511 10.68 -59.26 2.21
CA TYR A 511 9.95 -58.29 1.41
C TYR A 511 10.77 -57.00 1.32
N MET A 512 11.04 -56.54 0.10
CA MET A 512 11.86 -55.37 -0.16
C MET A 512 11.14 -54.44 -1.14
N ASP A 513 10.91 -53.20 -0.71
CA ASP A 513 10.40 -52.06 -1.49
C ASP A 513 11.53 -51.01 -1.50
N GLY A 514 12.09 -50.69 -2.67
CA GLY A 514 13.05 -49.59 -2.83
C GLY A 514 12.33 -48.25 -2.59
N GLY A 515 11.66 -47.77 -3.63
CA GLY A 515 10.64 -46.71 -3.53
C GLY A 515 10.74 -45.72 -4.67
N ALA A 516 11.70 -44.80 -4.58
CA ALA A 516 11.82 -43.65 -5.48
C ALA A 516 13.26 -43.17 -5.67
N GLY A 517 14.10 -44.01 -6.28
CA GLY A 517 15.40 -43.66 -6.83
C GLY A 517 15.90 -44.76 -7.77
N ASN A 518 17.21 -45.00 -7.88
CA ASN A 518 17.76 -46.07 -8.72
C ASN A 518 18.31 -47.18 -7.83
N ASP A 519 17.44 -48.06 -7.38
CA ASP A 519 17.64 -48.88 -6.18
C ASP A 519 18.41 -50.18 -6.46
N THR A 520 19.16 -50.65 -5.46
CA THR A 520 19.88 -51.93 -5.50
C THR A 520 19.30 -52.91 -4.48
N LEU A 521 18.58 -53.91 -4.98
CA LEU A 521 17.90 -54.93 -4.19
C LEU A 521 18.64 -56.27 -4.33
N ASP A 522 19.11 -56.84 -3.22
CA ASP A 522 19.80 -58.13 -3.15
C ASP A 522 19.13 -59.03 -2.10
N GLY A 523 18.27 -59.95 -2.54
CA GLY A 523 17.49 -60.81 -1.64
C GLY A 523 18.38 -61.67 -0.74
N GLY A 524 19.20 -62.54 -1.35
CA GLY A 524 20.19 -63.37 -0.65
C GLY A 524 19.92 -64.86 -0.78
N ASP A 525 19.88 -65.57 0.35
CA ASP A 525 19.54 -67.01 0.42
C ASP A 525 18.06 -67.16 0.86
N GLY A 526 17.11 -66.99 -0.07
CA GLY A 526 15.68 -66.95 0.27
C GLY A 526 14.66 -67.32 -0.81
N THR A 527 13.46 -66.78 -0.68
CA THR A 527 12.42 -66.75 -1.73
C THR A 527 11.72 -65.42 -1.58
N ASP A 528 12.39 -64.41 -2.11
CA ASP A 528 12.18 -63.03 -1.68
C ASP A 528 11.22 -62.31 -2.62
N THR A 529 10.55 -61.27 -2.11
CA THR A 529 9.64 -60.43 -2.88
C THR A 529 10.28 -59.05 -3.03
N MET A 530 10.66 -58.70 -4.26
CA MET A 530 11.39 -57.47 -4.56
C MET A 530 10.57 -56.55 -5.45
N LEU A 531 10.50 -55.28 -5.04
CA LEU A 531 9.94 -54.16 -5.79
C LEU A 531 10.99 -53.04 -5.70
N GLY A 532 11.53 -52.60 -6.84
CA GLY A 532 12.39 -51.43 -6.90
C GLY A 532 11.54 -50.19 -6.67
N GLY A 533 11.00 -49.60 -7.72
CA GLY A 533 9.99 -48.56 -7.58
C GLY A 533 9.96 -47.65 -8.80
N ALA A 534 10.06 -46.34 -8.57
CA ALA A 534 10.13 -45.34 -9.63
C ALA A 534 11.59 -44.98 -9.94
N GLY A 535 12.20 -45.67 -10.92
CA GLY A 535 13.65 -45.81 -10.94
C GLY A 535 14.30 -46.35 -12.22
N ASN A 536 15.44 -47.03 -12.03
CA ASN A 536 16.15 -47.85 -13.02
C ASN A 536 16.92 -48.93 -12.24
N ASP A 537 16.18 -49.91 -11.74
CA ASP A 537 16.58 -50.62 -10.52
C ASP A 537 17.38 -51.89 -10.81
N VAL A 538 18.16 -52.32 -9.81
CA VAL A 538 19.14 -53.40 -9.95
C VAL A 538 18.86 -54.53 -8.97
N TYR A 539 18.24 -55.58 -9.47
CA TYR A 539 17.84 -56.77 -8.72
C TYR A 539 18.90 -57.87 -8.81
N TYR A 540 19.56 -58.18 -7.69
CA TYR A 540 20.42 -59.35 -7.54
C TYR A 540 19.57 -60.54 -7.06
N LEU A 541 19.57 -61.61 -7.83
CA LEU A 541 18.81 -62.83 -7.51
C LEU A 541 19.61 -63.77 -6.59
N GLY A 542 18.89 -64.49 -5.74
CA GLY A 542 19.41 -65.59 -4.94
C GLY A 542 19.85 -66.80 -5.78
N TYR A 543 20.61 -67.70 -5.17
CA TYR A 543 21.21 -68.84 -5.87
C TYR A 543 20.23 -69.98 -6.23
N ASP A 544 19.01 -69.98 -5.69
CA ASP A 544 18.05 -71.08 -5.84
C ASP A 544 16.97 -70.84 -6.94
N ALA A 545 16.89 -69.60 -7.45
CA ALA A 545 15.92 -69.12 -8.44
C ALA A 545 14.45 -69.08 -8.01
N ALA A 546 14.17 -68.85 -6.72
CA ALA A 546 12.81 -68.77 -6.18
C ALA A 546 12.18 -67.35 -6.21
N ASP A 547 13.00 -66.30 -6.24
CA ASP A 547 12.61 -64.89 -6.05
C ASP A 547 11.50 -64.38 -6.99
N VAL A 548 10.68 -63.48 -6.46
CA VAL A 548 9.54 -62.86 -7.11
C VAL A 548 9.78 -61.35 -7.20
N ILE A 549 10.18 -60.90 -8.38
CA ILE A 549 10.25 -59.47 -8.69
C ILE A 549 8.88 -59.01 -9.21
N THR A 550 8.31 -57.99 -8.57
CA THR A 550 6.99 -57.43 -8.88
C THR A 550 7.04 -55.91 -9.02
N ASP A 551 7.95 -55.43 -9.87
CA ASP A 551 8.13 -54.02 -10.19
C ASP A 551 6.81 -53.33 -10.61
N GLN A 552 6.62 -52.08 -10.19
CA GLN A 552 5.46 -51.23 -10.46
C GLN A 552 5.86 -49.81 -10.95
N GLY A 553 7.07 -49.66 -11.50
CA GLY A 553 7.65 -48.38 -11.92
C GLY A 553 6.92 -47.57 -12.99
N LEU A 554 7.49 -46.40 -13.27
CA LEU A 554 6.90 -45.37 -14.12
C LEU A 554 7.17 -45.65 -15.62
N THR A 555 6.54 -44.84 -16.47
CA THR A 555 6.64 -45.02 -17.93
C THR A 555 7.90 -44.35 -18.49
N GLY A 556 9.01 -45.06 -18.47
CA GLY A 556 10.29 -44.63 -19.05
C GLY A 556 11.51 -45.29 -18.40
N ASP A 557 11.29 -45.86 -17.23
CA ASP A 557 12.16 -46.64 -16.34
C ASP A 557 12.72 -47.89 -17.08
N VAL A 558 13.90 -48.38 -16.68
CA VAL A 558 14.67 -49.38 -17.46
C VAL A 558 15.45 -50.35 -16.54
N ASP A 559 14.74 -51.34 -16.01
CA ASP A 559 15.22 -52.11 -14.85
C ASP A 559 16.11 -53.30 -15.23
N THR A 560 16.90 -53.77 -14.26
CA THR A 560 18.02 -54.69 -14.50
C THR A 560 18.09 -55.84 -13.52
N VAL A 561 17.87 -57.06 -14.02
CA VAL A 561 18.08 -58.29 -13.24
C VAL A 561 19.51 -58.82 -13.43
N ILE A 562 20.20 -59.07 -12.33
CA ILE A 562 21.51 -59.71 -12.26
C ILE A 562 21.33 -61.15 -11.74
N MET A 563 21.42 -62.09 -12.68
CA MET A 563 21.34 -63.52 -12.45
C MET A 563 22.72 -64.07 -11.98
N PRO A 564 22.82 -64.73 -10.81
CA PRO A 564 24.09 -65.23 -10.30
C PRO A 564 24.64 -66.38 -11.16
N TYR A 565 25.97 -66.39 -11.34
CA TYR A 565 26.66 -67.23 -12.34
C TYR A 565 26.55 -68.75 -12.12
N LEU A 566 26.17 -69.22 -10.93
CA LEU A 566 25.93 -70.64 -10.66
C LEU A 566 24.52 -71.11 -11.06
N MET A 567 23.60 -70.16 -11.28
CA MET A 567 22.19 -70.45 -11.55
C MET A 567 22.03 -70.97 -13.00
N ALA A 568 21.25 -72.04 -13.17
CA ALA A 568 21.20 -72.74 -14.46
C ALA A 568 20.34 -72.02 -15.52
N LYS A 569 19.29 -71.32 -15.10
CA LYS A 569 18.39 -70.56 -15.99
C LYS A 569 17.63 -69.45 -15.24
N TYR A 570 17.27 -68.38 -15.94
CA TYR A 570 16.24 -67.43 -15.53
C TYR A 570 15.36 -66.98 -16.71
N THR A 571 14.22 -66.37 -16.41
CA THR A 571 13.30 -65.74 -17.38
C THR A 571 12.83 -64.44 -16.76
N LEU A 572 13.01 -63.31 -17.46
CA LEU A 572 12.69 -62.00 -16.92
C LEU A 572 11.17 -61.85 -16.66
N PRO A 573 10.76 -61.21 -15.54
CA PRO A 573 9.40 -60.69 -15.38
C PRO A 573 9.05 -59.72 -16.51
N ASN A 574 7.76 -59.54 -16.80
CA ASN A 574 7.28 -58.66 -17.88
C ASN A 574 7.62 -57.16 -17.72
N SER A 575 8.11 -56.75 -16.55
CA SER A 575 8.42 -55.37 -16.16
C SER A 575 9.93 -55.06 -16.20
N ILE A 576 10.77 -55.95 -16.74
CA ILE A 576 12.23 -55.80 -16.70
C ILE A 576 12.80 -55.77 -18.13
N GLU A 577 13.51 -54.71 -18.47
CA GLU A 577 14.17 -54.53 -19.78
C GLU A 577 15.51 -55.29 -19.85
N ASN A 578 16.37 -55.13 -18.86
CA ASN A 578 17.73 -55.64 -18.88
C ASN A 578 17.89 -56.94 -18.07
N GLY A 579 18.64 -57.89 -18.61
CA GLY A 579 19.05 -59.09 -17.90
C GLY A 579 20.54 -59.37 -18.10
N THR A 580 21.27 -59.58 -17.02
CA THR A 580 22.72 -59.87 -17.04
C THR A 580 23.02 -61.13 -16.25
N ILE A 581 23.78 -62.05 -16.83
CA ILE A 581 24.37 -63.18 -16.11
C ILE A 581 25.69 -62.70 -15.51
N ALA A 582 25.83 -62.77 -14.18
CA ALA A 582 27.00 -62.30 -13.46
C ALA A 582 28.32 -62.93 -13.96
N GLU A 583 29.45 -62.23 -13.77
CA GLU A 583 30.76 -62.68 -14.25
C GLU A 583 31.10 -64.09 -13.74
N GLY A 584 31.52 -64.95 -14.67
CA GLY A 584 31.74 -66.37 -14.42
C GLY A 584 32.15 -67.10 -15.70
N THR A 585 32.27 -68.42 -15.63
CA THR A 585 32.61 -69.31 -16.76
C THR A 585 31.60 -70.46 -16.90
N GLN A 586 30.39 -70.23 -16.42
CA GLN A 586 29.35 -71.23 -16.22
C GLN A 586 28.26 -71.11 -17.30
N ASN A 587 27.85 -72.25 -17.83
CA ASN A 587 26.84 -72.34 -18.88
C ASN A 587 25.41 -72.11 -18.32
N SER A 588 24.99 -70.86 -18.30
CA SER A 588 23.67 -70.43 -17.82
C SER A 588 22.77 -69.96 -18.98
N ARG A 589 21.44 -70.10 -18.81
CA ARG A 589 20.44 -69.60 -19.78
C ARG A 589 19.71 -68.37 -19.25
N LEU A 590 19.44 -67.41 -20.12
CA LEU A 590 18.65 -66.24 -19.79
C LEU A 590 17.63 -65.98 -20.90
N THR A 591 16.38 -65.83 -20.52
CA THR A 591 15.25 -65.58 -21.43
C THR A 591 14.64 -64.21 -21.08
N GLY A 592 14.29 -63.44 -22.10
CA GLY A 592 13.55 -62.18 -21.98
C GLY A 592 12.07 -62.37 -21.67
N ASN A 593 11.26 -61.40 -22.08
CA ASN A 593 9.81 -61.35 -21.86
C ASN A 593 9.07 -61.02 -23.18
N SER A 594 8.24 -59.97 -23.22
CA SER A 594 7.61 -59.49 -24.46
C SER A 594 7.79 -57.97 -24.67
N GLY A 595 8.81 -57.41 -24.05
CA GLY A 595 9.29 -56.03 -24.17
C GLY A 595 10.44 -55.93 -25.17
N ASN A 596 11.30 -54.91 -25.06
CA ASN A 596 12.53 -54.85 -25.88
C ASN A 596 13.71 -55.12 -24.94
N ASN A 597 14.20 -56.36 -24.88
CA ASN A 597 15.12 -56.79 -23.85
C ASN A 597 16.59 -56.59 -24.22
N ARG A 598 17.42 -56.27 -23.22
CA ARG A 598 18.89 -56.31 -23.34
C ARG A 598 19.44 -57.45 -22.51
N LEU A 599 19.93 -58.50 -23.16
CA LEU A 599 20.42 -59.71 -22.50
C LEU A 599 21.94 -59.85 -22.64
N THR A 600 22.63 -59.99 -21.51
CA THR A 600 24.10 -60.11 -21.44
C THR A 600 24.51 -61.43 -20.77
N GLY A 601 25.29 -62.26 -21.47
CA GLY A 601 25.92 -63.46 -20.91
C GLY A 601 27.28 -63.16 -20.24
N ASN A 602 28.04 -64.22 -19.96
CA ASN A 602 29.30 -64.12 -19.22
C ASN A 602 30.47 -64.80 -19.97
N GLY A 603 31.37 -65.50 -19.26
CA GLY A 603 32.48 -66.27 -19.84
C GLY A 603 32.20 -67.75 -20.00
N GLY A 604 30.92 -68.17 -19.91
CA GLY A 604 30.46 -69.54 -20.12
C GLY A 604 29.98 -69.79 -21.55
N GLY A 605 29.43 -70.98 -21.81
CA GLY A 605 28.63 -71.19 -23.03
C GLY A 605 27.15 -70.94 -22.75
N ASN A 606 26.71 -69.69 -22.88
CA ASN A 606 25.39 -69.23 -22.49
C ASN A 606 24.31 -69.56 -23.54
N GLY A 607 23.04 -69.51 -23.11
CA GLY A 607 21.89 -69.62 -24.00
C GLY A 607 20.94 -68.46 -23.78
N LEU A 608 20.93 -67.50 -24.70
CA LEU A 608 20.12 -66.29 -24.65
C LEU A 608 18.91 -66.42 -25.59
N ASN A 609 17.73 -65.98 -25.16
CA ASN A 609 16.53 -65.88 -25.99
C ASN A 609 15.78 -64.58 -25.65
N GLY A 610 15.57 -63.70 -26.62
CA GLY A 610 14.76 -62.47 -26.44
C GLY A 610 13.26 -62.75 -26.32
N GLU A 611 12.77 -63.72 -27.11
CA GLU A 611 11.36 -64.15 -27.28
C GLU A 611 10.53 -63.25 -28.23
N VAL A 612 10.13 -62.05 -27.83
CA VAL A 612 9.34 -61.12 -28.70
C VAL A 612 9.68 -59.67 -28.36
N GLY A 613 10.36 -58.97 -29.26
CA GLY A 613 10.87 -57.64 -28.96
C GLY A 613 11.70 -56.98 -30.06
N ARG A 614 12.61 -56.10 -29.64
CA ARG A 614 13.71 -55.61 -30.49
C ARG A 614 14.96 -55.66 -29.65
N ASP A 615 15.47 -56.88 -29.56
CA ASP A 615 16.28 -57.31 -28.43
C ASP A 615 17.77 -57.15 -28.74
N ALA A 616 18.56 -56.91 -27.70
CA ALA A 616 19.98 -56.68 -27.79
C ALA A 616 20.72 -57.75 -26.99
N LEU A 617 21.11 -58.84 -27.67
CA LEU A 617 21.77 -60.00 -27.07
C LEU A 617 23.29 -59.93 -27.25
N PHE A 618 24.02 -60.10 -26.16
CA PHE A 618 25.48 -60.24 -26.14
C PHE A 618 25.87 -61.53 -25.43
N GLY A 619 26.44 -62.51 -26.16
CA GLY A 619 26.86 -63.80 -25.62
C GLY A 619 27.97 -63.66 -24.58
N GLY A 620 29.12 -63.13 -25.00
CA GLY A 620 30.23 -62.78 -24.12
C GLY A 620 31.53 -63.47 -24.56
N GLN A 621 31.96 -64.49 -23.81
CA GLN A 621 33.06 -65.37 -24.20
C GLN A 621 32.70 -66.84 -23.97
N GLY A 622 32.87 -67.69 -24.99
CA GLY A 622 32.81 -69.13 -24.78
C GLY A 622 32.30 -69.89 -25.99
N ARG A 623 31.01 -70.27 -25.93
CA ARG A 623 30.28 -70.79 -27.10
C ARG A 623 28.79 -70.64 -26.88
N ASP A 624 28.25 -69.56 -27.39
CA ASP A 624 26.93 -69.09 -27.03
C ASP A 624 25.89 -69.52 -28.05
N VAL A 625 24.63 -69.57 -27.59
CA VAL A 625 23.47 -69.81 -28.45
C VAL A 625 22.50 -68.66 -28.26
N LEU A 626 22.45 -67.77 -29.25
CA LEU A 626 21.59 -66.61 -29.28
C LEU A 626 20.42 -66.89 -30.22
N PHE A 627 19.21 -66.76 -29.70
CA PHE A 627 17.99 -66.60 -30.46
C PHE A 627 17.50 -65.18 -30.18
N GLY A 628 17.20 -64.38 -31.20
CA GLY A 628 16.52 -63.10 -31.01
C GLY A 628 15.10 -63.37 -30.51
N GLY A 629 14.16 -63.39 -31.43
CA GLY A 629 12.79 -63.77 -31.11
C GLY A 629 11.89 -63.59 -32.32
N ALA A 630 10.85 -62.79 -32.15
CA ALA A 630 10.13 -62.15 -33.23
C ALA A 630 10.34 -60.63 -33.17
N ASP A 631 10.11 -59.97 -34.31
CA ASP A 631 10.32 -58.55 -34.63
C ASP A 631 11.71 -58.17 -35.21
N SER A 632 12.66 -57.59 -34.47
CA SER A 632 13.97 -57.23 -35.08
C SER A 632 15.13 -57.00 -34.12
N ASP A 633 16.09 -57.92 -34.11
CA ASP A 633 17.03 -58.05 -33.01
C ASP A 633 18.49 -57.74 -33.41
N THR A 634 19.31 -57.44 -32.42
CA THR A 634 20.76 -57.23 -32.56
C THR A 634 21.49 -58.29 -31.75
N LEU A 635 22.04 -59.27 -32.46
CA LEU A 635 22.74 -60.41 -31.88
C LEU A 635 24.26 -60.21 -31.99
N THR A 636 24.97 -60.40 -30.89
CA THR A 636 26.44 -60.26 -30.82
C THR A 636 27.00 -61.47 -30.10
N GLY A 637 27.79 -62.30 -30.77
CA GLY A 637 28.36 -63.52 -30.16
C GLY A 637 29.40 -63.14 -29.10
N GLY A 638 30.35 -62.30 -29.48
CA GLY A 638 31.49 -61.90 -28.66
C GLY A 638 32.75 -62.62 -29.08
N ALA A 639 33.22 -63.58 -28.28
CA ALA A 639 34.44 -64.33 -28.55
C ALA A 639 34.22 -65.84 -28.32
N GLY A 640 34.02 -66.60 -29.40
CA GLY A 640 33.60 -67.99 -29.26
C GLY A 640 33.52 -68.76 -30.57
N ALA A 641 32.47 -69.55 -30.70
CA ALA A 641 32.20 -70.41 -31.85
C ALA A 641 30.69 -70.52 -32.05
N ASP A 642 30.05 -69.37 -32.15
CA ASP A 642 28.72 -69.13 -31.59
C ASP A 642 27.59 -69.49 -32.55
N ARG A 643 26.39 -69.69 -32.02
CA ARG A 643 25.21 -70.14 -32.78
C ARG A 643 24.10 -69.09 -32.71
N PHE A 644 23.86 -68.44 -33.84
CA PHE A 644 22.75 -67.52 -34.04
C PHE A 644 21.59 -68.32 -34.65
N GLY A 645 20.58 -68.64 -33.85
CA GLY A 645 19.52 -69.57 -34.20
C GLY A 645 18.21 -68.90 -34.62
N PHE A 646 17.58 -69.43 -35.65
CA PHE A 646 16.29 -69.00 -36.17
C PHE A 646 15.38 -70.23 -36.35
N ASN A 647 14.15 -70.17 -35.85
CA ASN A 647 13.21 -71.29 -35.76
C ASN A 647 11.99 -71.14 -36.67
N ALA A 648 11.55 -69.92 -37.00
CA ALA A 648 10.59 -69.63 -38.06
C ALA A 648 11.05 -68.50 -38.99
N PRO A 649 10.48 -68.36 -40.21
CA PRO A 649 10.84 -67.27 -41.13
C PRO A 649 10.47 -65.87 -40.65
N LEU A 650 9.64 -65.75 -39.60
CA LEU A 650 9.29 -64.47 -38.98
C LEU A 650 10.29 -64.04 -37.90
N ASP A 651 11.18 -64.93 -37.48
CA ASP A 651 12.25 -64.66 -36.50
C ASP A 651 13.35 -63.74 -37.05
N SER A 652 13.28 -63.40 -38.35
CA SER A 652 14.06 -62.32 -38.96
C SER A 652 13.43 -61.98 -40.30
N GLY A 653 12.44 -61.08 -40.31
CA GLY A 653 11.70 -60.72 -41.52
C GLY A 653 12.49 -59.95 -42.59
N LEU A 654 11.91 -58.87 -43.11
CA LEU A 654 12.46 -58.13 -44.24
C LEU A 654 12.56 -56.62 -43.95
N ASN A 655 13.53 -55.98 -44.60
CA ASN A 655 13.75 -54.54 -44.52
C ASN A 655 14.03 -54.08 -43.08
N ALA A 656 13.14 -53.32 -42.44
CA ALA A 656 13.33 -52.83 -41.08
C ALA A 656 13.14 -53.93 -40.02
N ALA A 657 12.28 -54.92 -40.29
CA ALA A 657 12.00 -56.03 -39.38
C ALA A 657 12.97 -57.20 -39.64
N ARG A 658 14.29 -56.96 -39.56
CA ARG A 658 15.32 -57.96 -39.88
C ARG A 658 16.40 -57.97 -38.80
N ASP A 659 16.93 -59.14 -38.50
CA ASP A 659 17.97 -59.29 -37.49
C ASP A 659 19.34 -58.84 -37.99
N VAL A 660 20.13 -58.39 -37.02
CA VAL A 660 21.49 -57.88 -37.20
C VAL A 660 22.44 -58.70 -36.34
N ILE A 661 23.14 -59.65 -36.96
CA ILE A 661 24.31 -60.27 -36.34
C ILE A 661 25.48 -59.29 -36.52
N SER A 662 25.95 -58.75 -35.40
CA SER A 662 26.82 -57.56 -35.38
C SER A 662 28.30 -57.90 -35.66
N ASP A 663 28.73 -59.12 -35.34
CA ASP A 663 30.15 -59.50 -35.22
C ASP A 663 30.51 -60.88 -35.82
N PHE A 664 29.65 -61.46 -36.66
CA PHE A 664 29.78 -62.83 -37.19
C PHE A 664 31.17 -63.17 -37.79
N LYS A 665 31.89 -64.10 -37.16
CA LYS A 665 33.27 -64.53 -37.49
C LYS A 665 33.35 -66.03 -37.76
N PRO A 666 33.15 -66.49 -39.02
CA PRO A 666 33.35 -67.89 -39.43
C PRO A 666 34.74 -68.49 -39.14
N GLY A 667 35.74 -67.65 -38.81
CA GLY A 667 37.09 -68.07 -38.47
C GLY A 667 37.30 -68.41 -36.99
N GLU A 668 36.42 -67.96 -36.09
CA GLU A 668 36.47 -68.30 -34.65
C GLU A 668 35.64 -69.56 -34.40
N GLY A 669 34.43 -69.61 -34.94
CA GLY A 669 33.72 -70.89 -35.17
C GLY A 669 32.28 -70.78 -35.65
N ASP A 670 31.78 -69.58 -35.88
CA ASP A 670 30.35 -69.23 -35.82
C ASP A 670 29.45 -69.90 -36.86
N LYS A 671 28.18 -70.07 -36.48
CA LYS A 671 27.12 -70.70 -37.26
C LYS A 671 25.84 -69.85 -37.21
N ILE A 672 25.31 -69.53 -38.38
CA ILE A 672 23.90 -69.18 -38.52
C ILE A 672 23.15 -70.51 -38.61
N ASP A 673 22.25 -70.75 -37.68
CA ASP A 673 21.45 -71.96 -37.60
C ASP A 673 20.04 -71.70 -38.10
N LEU A 674 19.69 -72.37 -39.18
CA LEU A 674 18.39 -72.30 -39.84
C LEU A 674 17.69 -73.66 -39.81
N SER A 675 18.19 -74.63 -39.02
CA SER A 675 17.67 -76.01 -38.99
C SER A 675 16.30 -76.15 -38.32
N GLY A 676 15.85 -75.12 -37.61
CA GLY A 676 14.46 -74.99 -37.12
C GLY A 676 13.47 -74.59 -38.22
N ILE A 677 13.91 -73.83 -39.23
CA ILE A 677 13.05 -73.32 -40.31
C ILE A 677 12.89 -74.39 -41.40
N ASP A 678 11.64 -74.74 -41.72
CA ASP A 678 11.36 -75.58 -42.90
C ASP A 678 11.68 -74.83 -44.19
N ALA A 679 12.65 -75.37 -44.93
CA ALA A 679 13.12 -74.82 -46.19
C ALA A 679 12.16 -75.05 -47.36
N ASN A 680 11.09 -75.84 -47.22
CA ASN A 680 10.06 -75.98 -48.26
C ASN A 680 8.67 -76.27 -47.69
N THR A 681 7.96 -75.19 -47.33
CA THR A 681 6.58 -75.23 -46.80
C THR A 681 5.56 -75.86 -47.76
N GLY A 682 5.91 -76.01 -49.04
CA GLY A 682 5.13 -76.71 -50.06
C GLY A 682 5.35 -78.22 -50.10
N GLN A 683 6.13 -78.81 -49.19
CA GLN A 683 6.38 -80.26 -49.08
C GLN A 683 6.03 -80.80 -47.69
N ALA A 684 6.13 -82.11 -47.49
CA ALA A 684 5.75 -82.78 -46.24
C ALA A 684 6.98 -83.34 -45.49
N GLY A 685 7.29 -82.72 -44.35
CA GLY A 685 8.48 -83.00 -43.53
C GLY A 685 9.51 -81.87 -43.65
N ASN A 686 10.29 -81.63 -42.59
CA ASN A 686 11.24 -80.51 -42.54
C ASN A 686 12.35 -80.69 -43.60
N GLN A 687 12.47 -79.74 -44.53
CA GLN A 687 13.44 -79.76 -45.61
C GLN A 687 14.62 -78.83 -45.31
N THR A 688 15.81 -79.17 -45.80
CA THR A 688 17.05 -78.41 -45.54
C THR A 688 17.33 -77.35 -46.62
N PHE A 689 17.91 -76.22 -46.22
CA PHE A 689 18.31 -75.15 -47.14
C PHE A 689 19.59 -75.48 -47.93
N ARG A 690 19.82 -74.75 -49.03
CA ARG A 690 21.06 -74.79 -49.82
C ARG A 690 21.49 -73.40 -50.28
N LEU A 691 22.71 -73.01 -49.90
CA LEU A 691 23.36 -71.78 -50.38
C LEU A 691 23.65 -71.84 -51.91
N ILE A 692 23.28 -70.78 -52.63
CA ILE A 692 23.51 -70.63 -54.09
C ILE A 692 24.52 -69.52 -54.41
N ALA A 693 25.29 -69.71 -55.48
CA ALA A 693 26.41 -68.85 -55.88
C ALA A 693 25.98 -67.59 -56.66
N ALA A 694 25.04 -66.83 -56.08
CA ALA A 694 24.30 -65.70 -56.67
C ALA A 694 23.35 -66.07 -57.85
N GLY A 695 22.40 -65.17 -58.09
CA GLY A 695 21.26 -65.36 -58.99
C GLY A 695 19.97 -64.78 -58.41
N VAL A 696 18.85 -64.99 -59.11
CA VAL A 696 17.50 -64.90 -58.52
C VAL A 696 17.14 -66.29 -57.99
N PHE A 697 16.29 -66.39 -56.96
CA PHE A 697 15.79 -67.67 -56.49
C PHE A 697 15.02 -68.42 -57.59
N SER A 698 15.07 -69.75 -57.54
CA SER A 698 14.61 -70.62 -58.64
C SER A 698 13.82 -71.85 -58.15
N GLY A 699 13.13 -71.72 -57.02
CA GLY A 699 12.55 -72.84 -56.27
C GLY A 699 13.03 -72.88 -54.81
N ALA A 700 12.24 -73.50 -53.95
CA ALA A 700 12.35 -73.41 -52.49
C ALA A 700 13.66 -74.00 -51.93
N GLY A 701 13.96 -73.62 -50.69
CA GLY A 701 15.09 -74.07 -49.91
C GLY A 701 16.41 -73.49 -50.40
N GLN A 702 16.38 -72.24 -50.84
CA GLN A 702 17.57 -71.55 -51.37
C GLN A 702 17.97 -70.39 -50.46
N LEU A 703 19.27 -70.30 -50.20
CA LEU A 703 19.90 -69.19 -49.49
C LEU A 703 20.81 -68.42 -50.45
N ARG A 704 20.80 -67.09 -50.39
CA ARG A 704 21.62 -66.21 -51.23
C ARG A 704 22.26 -65.14 -50.36
N TYR A 705 23.58 -65.17 -50.26
CA TYR A 705 24.34 -64.09 -49.65
C TYR A 705 24.66 -62.98 -50.67
N ASP A 706 24.52 -61.72 -50.25
CA ASP A 706 24.95 -60.55 -51.00
C ASP A 706 26.07 -59.83 -50.21
N ALA A 707 27.30 -59.94 -50.71
CA ALA A 707 28.48 -59.35 -50.10
C ALA A 707 28.62 -57.82 -50.31
N ALA A 708 27.73 -57.18 -51.09
CA ALA A 708 27.71 -55.73 -51.26
C ALA A 708 26.77 -55.02 -50.25
N THR A 709 25.75 -55.73 -49.78
CA THR A 709 24.80 -55.26 -48.74
C THR A 709 24.98 -55.99 -47.40
N HIS A 710 25.85 -57.01 -47.37
CA HIS A 710 26.09 -57.93 -46.26
C HIS A 710 24.85 -58.71 -45.78
N LEU A 711 23.90 -58.98 -46.68
CA LEU A 711 22.62 -59.64 -46.36
C LEU A 711 22.58 -61.10 -46.80
N LEU A 712 22.15 -61.99 -45.90
CA LEU A 712 21.76 -63.36 -46.20
C LEU A 712 20.25 -63.41 -46.41
N TYR A 713 19.81 -63.69 -47.63
CA TYR A 713 18.39 -63.88 -47.96
C TYR A 713 18.03 -65.37 -48.04
N GLY A 714 16.81 -65.73 -47.65
CA GLY A 714 16.28 -67.08 -47.82
C GLY A 714 14.89 -67.13 -48.44
N SER A 715 14.60 -68.18 -49.21
CA SER A 715 13.28 -68.49 -49.73
C SER A 715 12.89 -69.95 -49.45
N ASN A 716 11.66 -70.16 -48.98
CA ASN A 716 11.06 -71.43 -48.58
C ASN A 716 9.67 -71.73 -49.18
N ASP A 717 9.06 -70.84 -49.96
CA ASP A 717 7.89 -71.17 -50.80
C ASP A 717 8.29 -71.58 -52.23
N GLY A 718 9.40 -71.03 -52.72
CA GLY A 718 10.01 -71.34 -54.00
C GLY A 718 9.62 -70.47 -55.19
N ASP A 719 9.16 -69.24 -54.94
CA ASP A 719 8.98 -68.23 -55.97
C ASP A 719 10.34 -67.57 -56.38
N SER A 720 10.44 -66.23 -56.41
CA SER A 720 11.64 -65.44 -56.74
C SER A 720 11.99 -64.39 -55.68
N ALA A 721 11.14 -64.22 -54.67
CA ALA A 721 11.32 -63.32 -53.54
C ALA A 721 12.19 -63.95 -52.44
N ALA A 722 12.32 -63.24 -51.32
CA ALA A 722 12.86 -63.79 -50.08
C ALA A 722 11.79 -63.62 -49.00
N GLU A 723 11.67 -64.61 -48.13
CA GLU A 723 10.69 -64.61 -47.05
C GLU A 723 11.34 -64.08 -45.77
N PHE A 724 12.66 -64.24 -45.65
CA PHE A 724 13.50 -63.71 -44.57
C PHE A 724 14.83 -63.14 -45.11
N ALA A 725 15.41 -62.20 -44.36
CA ALA A 725 16.76 -61.70 -44.58
C ALA A 725 17.46 -61.45 -43.25
N ILE A 726 18.75 -61.79 -43.13
CA ILE A 726 19.58 -61.57 -41.93
C ILE A 726 20.77 -60.68 -42.32
N GLN A 727 21.06 -59.65 -41.53
CA GLN A 727 22.19 -58.73 -41.72
C GLN A 727 23.44 -59.26 -41.00
N LEU A 728 24.54 -59.44 -41.74
CA LEU A 728 25.79 -60.01 -41.23
C LEU A 728 26.93 -58.98 -41.31
N ASN A 729 27.02 -58.10 -40.32
CA ASN A 729 27.87 -56.90 -40.41
C ASN A 729 29.36 -57.23 -40.64
N GLY A 730 29.99 -56.53 -41.60
CA GLY A 730 31.42 -56.67 -41.92
C GLY A 730 31.83 -57.96 -42.66
N VAL A 731 30.93 -58.91 -42.87
CA VAL A 731 31.26 -60.22 -43.45
C VAL A 731 31.59 -60.12 -44.94
N ALA A 732 32.84 -60.41 -45.31
CA ALA A 732 33.30 -60.30 -46.70
C ALA A 732 32.78 -61.43 -47.63
N GLY A 733 32.24 -62.52 -47.07
CA GLY A 733 31.69 -63.64 -47.84
C GLY A 733 31.28 -64.81 -46.96
N LEU A 734 30.14 -65.43 -47.29
CA LEU A 734 29.56 -66.57 -46.58
C LEU A 734 29.75 -67.89 -47.36
N SER A 735 29.88 -69.00 -46.65
CA SER A 735 29.91 -70.34 -47.22
C SER A 735 29.06 -71.31 -46.40
N ALA A 736 28.78 -72.50 -46.93
CA ALA A 736 28.03 -73.53 -46.22
C ALA A 736 28.69 -74.01 -44.90
N ALA A 737 29.97 -73.72 -44.68
CA ALA A 737 30.64 -74.01 -43.41
C ALA A 737 30.31 -73.00 -42.28
N GLY A 738 29.69 -71.86 -42.61
CA GLY A 738 29.15 -70.90 -41.64
C GLY A 738 27.66 -71.11 -41.33
N LEU A 739 27.07 -72.21 -41.80
CA LEU A 739 25.64 -72.50 -41.70
C LEU A 739 25.39 -73.84 -40.99
N LEU A 740 24.29 -73.93 -40.24
CA LEU A 740 23.69 -75.20 -39.80
C LEU A 740 22.30 -75.31 -40.47
N LEU A 741 22.12 -76.32 -41.32
CA LEU A 741 21.02 -76.45 -42.28
C LEU A 741 20.39 -77.85 -42.26
#